data_AF-A0A815FNG0-F1
#
_entry.id   AF-A0A815FNG0-F1
#
_cell.length_a   1.000
_cell.length_b   1.000
_cell.length_c   1.000
_cell.angle_alpha   90.00
_cell.angle_beta   90.00
_cell.angle_gamma   90.00
#
_symmetry.space_group_name_H-M   'P 1'
#
loop_
_entity.id
_entity.type
_entity.pdbx_description
1 polymer ?
#
loop_
_entity_poly.entity_id
_entity_poly.type
_entity_poly.pdbx_seq_one_letter_code
_entity_poly.pdbx_strand_id
1 'polypeptide(L)'
;MTENNTQTKTYSVGSYPRSVAIGDVNNDTRLDIVVANVGSNDVSVLLGYGNDSFENQTRYSVVSYPLSVSIGDVNNDTQLDIVVTDLRSKYVSILLGYGNGSFENQTKYSAGSNPSSVAIGDVNNDTRLDIVVANYGSNDVSVLLQYNRGAITYEISLAPGGGSSLRCVAIGNLNNDTNLDIVLANYGTNNLGVLFGYGDGSFENQMMLSTGMNSHPISIAAGDFNGDREVDIAVANHGTKHVDIMLGNGQGKFAIQISYEIGFDTPPLVMASGDFNNDTRSEIAVAYDGRDHVDIFVAYNHGSFENQTRHSVGSSPQSVAIGDVNNDTRLDIVVANLRSNDVSVLLGYGNGSFENQTRHSVGSNPQSVAIGDVNNDSRLDIVVANWDSDDVSILLGYGNGSFENQTKYLVGSGPFFVAIGDVNNDTRLDIVVANWGSDDVSILLGYGNGSFENETKYLVGSYPQSVAIGDVNNDTRLDIVVANSGSNDVSVLLGYGNGSFENQTRYSAGSNPSCVSIGDVNNDTRLDIVVANAGSNDVSILLGYGNGSFENQTKYSVGSNSSSVAIDDVNNDTRLDIVVANSGSTDLLPVQVKDGEYLVGGDMIFPIKNMQRGVAQSTTGTRWTNGIVPYVMSTDFTAQQQALITGAMRNIERLTTINNRTCVQFRPKVSKDQYSILIKTGTGCSSHV
;
A
#
# COMPACT_ATOMS: atom_id res chain seq x y z
N MET A 1 6.78 4.82 25.94
CA MET A 1 6.22 5.93 26.75
C MET A 1 6.92 7.19 26.26
N THR A 2 6.24 8.11 25.59
CA THR A 2 4.79 8.44 25.69
C THR A 2 4.03 8.50 24.36
N GLU A 3 2.72 8.26 24.44
CA GLU A 3 1.68 8.48 23.40
C GLU A 3 0.96 9.86 23.58
N ASN A 4 -0.23 10.27 23.06
CA ASN A 4 -0.72 10.46 21.65
C ASN A 4 -1.87 11.54 21.47
N ASN A 5 -1.98 12.29 20.33
CA ASN A 5 -3.12 13.14 19.83
C ASN A 5 -3.38 13.33 18.25
N THR A 6 -2.41 13.24 17.29
CA THR A 6 -2.33 13.43 15.77
C THR A 6 -3.06 14.60 15.16
N GLN A 7 -2.75 14.79 13.86
CA GLN A 7 -3.65 14.73 12.66
C GLN A 7 -2.98 13.80 11.37
N THR A 8 -3.83 12.61 9.50
CA THR A 8 -3.54 11.93 8.14
C THR A 8 -3.82 12.72 6.78
N LYS A 9 -2.85 13.27 5.98
CA LYS A 9 -3.08 14.14 4.74
C LYS A 9 -3.35 13.62 3.31
N THR A 10 -4.60 13.74 2.84
CA THR A 10 -4.98 13.40 1.44
C THR A 10 -4.26 14.09 0.22
N TYR A 11 -4.19 13.52 -1.03
CA TYR A 11 -3.63 14.10 -2.31
C TYR A 11 -4.20 13.48 -3.62
N SER A 12 -4.30 14.25 -4.73
CA SER A 12 -5.38 14.11 -5.73
C SER A 12 -5.19 13.79 -7.22
N VAL A 13 -5.81 12.67 -7.65
CA VAL A 13 -5.23 11.80 -8.68
C VAL A 13 -6.31 11.04 -9.55
N GLY A 14 -6.25 10.90 -10.90
CA GLY A 14 -7.09 10.04 -11.81
C GLY A 14 -6.63 8.56 -12.01
N SER A 15 -7.36 7.42 -12.16
CA SER A 15 -8.75 6.93 -12.05
C SER A 15 -9.05 5.40 -11.65
N TYR A 16 -9.37 4.97 -10.37
CA TYR A 16 -9.77 3.64 -9.76
C TYR A 16 -8.79 2.94 -8.69
N PRO A 17 -8.26 3.63 -7.65
CA PRO A 17 -6.85 3.77 -7.07
C PRO A 17 -5.83 2.66 -6.75
N ARG A 18 -4.49 2.95 -6.69
CA ARG A 18 -3.39 1.93 -6.61
C ARG A 18 -1.86 2.14 -6.13
N SER A 19 -1.31 3.15 -5.40
CA SER A 19 0.19 3.38 -5.37
C SER A 19 0.87 4.27 -4.30
N VAL A 20 2.23 4.17 -4.09
CA VAL A 20 3.20 5.23 -3.58
C VAL A 20 4.81 4.95 -3.46
N ALA A 21 5.80 5.94 -3.54
CA ALA A 21 7.27 5.96 -3.98
C ALA A 21 8.46 6.61 -3.10
N ILE A 22 9.70 7.10 -3.50
CA ILE A 22 10.83 7.62 -2.58
C ILE A 22 11.84 8.82 -3.04
N GLY A 23 11.75 10.15 -2.76
CA GLY A 23 12.89 11.11 -3.04
C GLY A 23 12.69 12.66 -3.29
N ASP A 24 13.80 13.37 -3.66
CA ASP A 24 14.01 14.78 -4.18
C ASP A 24 14.76 14.69 -5.51
N VAL A 25 14.09 14.92 -6.64
CA VAL A 25 14.63 14.41 -7.90
C VAL A 25 15.15 15.46 -8.87
N ASN A 26 14.66 16.71 -8.84
CA ASN A 26 15.11 17.77 -9.76
C ASN A 26 16.24 18.60 -9.18
N ASN A 27 16.74 18.18 -8.01
CA ASN A 27 17.86 18.79 -7.30
C ASN A 27 17.43 20.13 -6.72
N ASP A 28 16.30 20.02 -6.03
CA ASP A 28 15.52 21.04 -5.36
C ASP A 28 16.12 21.40 -3.99
N THR A 29 16.67 20.38 -3.31
CA THR A 29 17.01 20.24 -1.89
C THR A 29 15.85 19.85 -0.97
N ARG A 30 14.75 19.35 -1.53
CA ARG A 30 13.48 19.14 -0.83
C ARG A 30 12.69 17.99 -1.46
N LEU A 31 12.03 17.16 -0.66
CA LEU A 31 11.44 15.85 -1.03
C LEU A 31 9.96 15.94 -1.42
N ASP A 32 9.47 14.93 -2.14
CA ASP A 32 8.43 15.06 -3.17
C ASP A 32 7.35 13.91 -3.15
N ILE A 33 6.45 13.72 -4.14
CA ILE A 33 5.45 12.59 -4.18
C ILE A 33 5.16 12.05 -5.68
N VAL A 34 5.60 10.89 -6.23
CA VAL A 34 5.19 10.23 -7.55
C VAL A 34 4.25 9.00 -7.54
N VAL A 35 3.15 9.02 -8.31
CA VAL A 35 1.88 8.23 -8.24
C VAL A 35 1.80 7.02 -9.23
N ALA A 36 0.75 6.17 -9.39
CA ALA A 36 0.72 5.06 -10.40
C ALA A 36 -0.63 4.30 -10.64
N ASN A 37 -1.33 4.40 -11.80
CA ASN A 37 -2.80 4.18 -11.78
C ASN A 37 -3.70 3.28 -12.76
N VAL A 38 -4.65 2.37 -12.25
CA VAL A 38 -5.49 1.20 -12.81
C VAL A 38 -6.65 1.36 -13.77
N GLY A 39 -7.76 1.92 -13.32
CA GLY A 39 -8.88 2.15 -14.19
C GLY A 39 -8.52 3.35 -15.05
N SER A 40 -7.22 3.56 -15.33
CA SER A 40 -6.50 4.80 -15.45
C SER A 40 -5.44 4.79 -16.54
N ASN A 41 -4.41 3.95 -16.56
CA ASN A 41 -3.51 3.87 -17.71
C ASN A 41 -2.27 4.74 -17.66
N ASP A 42 -1.76 5.22 -16.50
CA ASP A 42 -0.66 6.20 -16.57
C ASP A 42 0.25 6.51 -15.34
N VAL A 43 1.24 7.40 -15.60
CA VAL A 43 2.34 7.98 -14.77
C VAL A 43 2.09 9.34 -14.18
N SER A 44 2.90 9.68 -13.16
CA SER A 44 2.38 10.25 -11.96
C SER A 44 3.22 11.03 -10.84
N VAL A 45 4.40 11.63 -11.05
CA VAL A 45 5.14 12.68 -10.22
C VAL A 45 4.50 13.81 -9.29
N LEU A 46 5.19 14.42 -8.29
CA LEU A 46 4.85 15.61 -7.40
C LEU A 46 6.08 16.49 -6.80
N LEU A 47 6.66 17.50 -7.52
CA LEU A 47 7.67 18.63 -7.29
C LEU A 47 8.69 19.01 -6.09
N GLY A 48 8.73 18.59 -4.81
CA GLY A 48 9.76 19.06 -3.76
C GLY A 48 9.55 20.32 -2.84
N TYR A 49 9.48 20.23 -1.48
CA TYR A 49 9.59 21.39 -0.50
C TYR A 49 9.88 21.02 1.00
N GLY A 50 9.36 19.94 1.59
CA GLY A 50 9.55 19.55 3.02
C GLY A 50 8.86 20.42 4.09
N ASN A 51 7.52 20.32 4.26
CA ASN A 51 6.59 21.47 4.38
C ASN A 51 5.10 21.46 5.20
N ASP A 52 3.91 20.77 5.04
CA ASP A 52 2.39 21.09 4.90
C ASP A 52 1.41 20.74 3.65
N SER A 53 1.12 21.40 2.48
CA SER A 53 0.40 20.73 1.29
C SER A 53 0.74 21.13 -0.21
N PHE A 54 0.90 20.12 -1.14
CA PHE A 54 1.56 20.06 -2.51
C PHE A 54 0.92 20.95 -3.67
N GLU A 55 1.08 20.67 -4.98
CA GLU A 55 1.03 21.61 -6.15
C GLU A 55 0.16 21.20 -7.39
N ASN A 56 0.47 20.44 -8.47
CA ASN A 56 -0.42 19.46 -9.19
C ASN A 56 -0.05 19.04 -10.67
N GLN A 57 -0.54 17.86 -11.04
CA GLN A 57 -0.94 17.21 -12.32
C GLN A 57 0.07 16.72 -13.41
N THR A 58 1.24 17.32 -13.68
CA THR A 58 2.19 17.13 -14.87
C THR A 58 2.46 15.76 -15.64
N ARG A 59 1.46 15.11 -16.33
CA ARG A 59 1.35 13.66 -16.79
C ARG A 59 1.58 13.10 -18.26
N TYR A 60 1.80 11.75 -18.40
CA TYR A 60 2.07 10.74 -19.53
C TYR A 60 1.84 9.23 -19.14
N SER A 61 1.85 8.21 -20.04
CA SER A 61 0.95 7.00 -19.96
C SER A 61 1.53 5.57 -20.05
N VAL A 62 1.07 4.57 -19.24
CA VAL A 62 1.44 3.10 -19.24
C VAL A 62 0.83 2.44 -20.48
N VAL A 63 0.95 1.12 -20.69
CA VAL A 63 0.40 0.41 -21.88
C VAL A 63 -0.67 -0.77 -21.73
N SER A 64 -1.04 -1.40 -20.58
CA SER A 64 -2.24 -2.29 -20.26
C SER A 64 -2.30 -3.10 -18.93
N TYR A 65 -3.34 -2.85 -18.13
CA TYR A 65 -3.62 -3.03 -16.69
C TYR A 65 -2.49 -2.99 -15.54
N PRO A 66 -1.39 -2.15 -15.49
CA PRO A 66 -0.22 -2.01 -14.51
C PRO A 66 0.06 -1.47 -13.03
N LEU A 67 0.22 -2.11 -11.87
CA LEU A 67 -0.08 -1.42 -10.58
C LEU A 67 0.69 -0.18 -10.02
N SER A 68 1.98 -0.21 -9.64
CA SER A 68 2.58 0.85 -8.77
C SER A 68 4.09 1.30 -8.89
N VAL A 69 4.95 1.50 -7.85
CA VAL A 69 5.85 2.72 -7.85
C VAL A 69 7.06 2.74 -6.80
N SER A 70 8.32 3.25 -7.03
CA SER A 70 9.35 3.94 -6.12
C SER A 70 10.67 4.46 -6.76
N ILE A 71 11.59 5.16 -6.02
CA ILE A 71 12.54 6.20 -6.56
C ILE A 71 13.98 6.23 -6.03
N GLY A 72 14.96 6.65 -6.85
CA GLY A 72 16.31 7.06 -6.39
C GLY A 72 17.39 7.08 -7.50
N ASP A 73 18.52 7.82 -7.38
CA ASP A 73 19.58 7.85 -8.44
C ASP A 73 20.20 6.48 -8.59
N VAL A 74 20.06 5.94 -9.80
CA VAL A 74 20.54 4.60 -10.08
C VAL A 74 21.37 4.49 -11.32
N ASN A 75 21.33 5.36 -12.36
CA ASN A 75 22.35 5.22 -13.42
C ASN A 75 23.64 5.87 -12.98
N ASN A 76 23.59 6.61 -11.86
CA ASN A 76 24.71 7.32 -11.28
C ASN A 76 25.13 8.49 -12.21
N ASP A 77 24.15 9.20 -12.80
CA ASP A 77 24.31 10.56 -13.36
C ASP A 77 23.90 11.67 -12.37
N THR A 78 23.59 11.32 -11.12
CA THR A 78 23.35 12.20 -9.95
C THR A 78 21.95 12.79 -9.81
N GLN A 79 20.93 12.04 -10.24
CA GLN A 79 19.53 12.46 -10.44
C GLN A 79 18.63 11.27 -10.06
N LEU A 80 17.38 11.40 -9.56
CA LEU A 80 16.68 10.27 -8.88
C LEU A 80 15.52 9.60 -9.64
N ASP A 81 15.36 8.24 -9.54
CA ASP A 81 14.95 7.36 -10.68
C ASP A 81 13.59 6.57 -10.75
N ILE A 82 12.92 6.38 -11.94
CA ILE A 82 11.46 6.02 -12.13
C ILE A 82 11.10 4.54 -12.57
N VAL A 83 9.97 3.93 -12.10
CA VAL A 83 9.52 2.51 -12.35
C VAL A 83 8.04 2.05 -12.45
N VAL A 84 7.64 1.24 -13.49
CA VAL A 84 6.28 1.32 -14.15
C VAL A 84 5.72 0.09 -14.96
N THR A 85 4.42 -0.37 -14.96
CA THR A 85 4.29 -1.89 -14.81
C THR A 85 3.04 -2.92 -14.99
N ASP A 86 2.81 -3.99 -15.83
CA ASP A 86 1.47 -4.50 -16.43
C ASP A 86 0.19 -5.41 -15.96
N LEU A 87 -0.51 -6.29 -16.75
CA LEU A 87 -1.51 -7.33 -16.21
C LEU A 87 -1.79 -8.67 -16.95
N ARG A 88 -1.22 -8.97 -18.13
CA ARG A 88 -1.48 -10.21 -18.90
C ARG A 88 -0.39 -10.62 -19.90
N SER A 89 0.80 -10.12 -19.58
CA SER A 89 2.16 -10.21 -20.14
C SER A 89 3.43 -10.37 -19.16
N LYS A 90 4.42 -9.48 -19.04
CA LYS A 90 5.73 -9.77 -18.38
C LYS A 90 6.58 -8.51 -18.21
N TYR A 91 5.95 -7.36 -18.08
CA TYR A 91 6.62 -6.07 -18.07
C TYR A 91 5.93 -5.06 -17.14
N VAL A 92 6.48 -3.85 -17.15
CA VAL A 92 7.54 -3.50 -16.21
C VAL A 92 8.66 -2.70 -16.87
N SER A 93 8.93 -1.53 -16.31
CA SER A 93 9.36 -0.41 -17.10
C SER A 93 10.15 0.62 -16.33
N ILE A 94 11.28 1.08 -16.87
CA ILE A 94 12.13 2.07 -16.21
C ILE A 94 12.60 3.19 -17.06
N LEU A 95 12.55 4.29 -16.36
CA LEU A 95 12.58 5.63 -16.76
C LEU A 95 13.97 6.15 -16.74
N LEU A 96 14.18 6.91 -17.80
CA LEU A 96 15.33 7.74 -17.89
C LEU A 96 15.05 8.95 -16.92
N GLY A 97 15.84 10.03 -16.87
CA GLY A 97 15.78 10.75 -15.62
C GLY A 97 16.75 11.77 -15.15
N TYR A 98 17.28 12.47 -16.09
CA TYR A 98 18.47 13.21 -15.89
C TYR A 98 18.35 14.48 -14.90
N GLY A 99 17.41 14.57 -13.95
CA GLY A 99 17.46 15.55 -12.82
C GLY A 99 17.01 17.00 -13.04
N ASN A 100 16.15 17.27 -14.03
CA ASN A 100 15.52 18.58 -14.19
C ASN A 100 13.98 18.56 -14.45
N GLY A 101 13.35 17.56 -13.88
CA GLY A 101 11.92 17.48 -13.70
C GLY A 101 11.04 17.01 -14.87
N SER A 102 11.35 17.29 -16.14
CA SER A 102 10.50 16.71 -17.21
C SER A 102 10.64 15.21 -17.31
N PHE A 103 10.05 14.47 -18.29
CA PHE A 103 10.39 13.04 -18.38
C PHE A 103 10.34 12.26 -19.85
N GLU A 104 11.38 11.47 -20.38
CA GLU A 104 11.74 10.14 -21.18
C GLU A 104 11.71 8.63 -20.59
N ASN A 105 11.70 7.54 -21.34
CA ASN A 105 11.07 7.26 -22.60
C ASN A 105 10.83 5.76 -22.67
N GLN A 106 9.63 5.44 -22.24
CA GLN A 106 9.00 4.14 -22.07
C GLN A 106 9.72 2.77 -22.43
N THR A 107 10.67 2.35 -21.58
CA THR A 107 11.62 1.22 -21.63
C THR A 107 11.19 -0.02 -20.84
N LYS A 108 11.25 -1.25 -21.40
CA LYS A 108 10.88 -2.49 -20.69
C LYS A 108 12.02 -3.45 -20.56
N TYR A 109 12.12 -4.01 -19.37
CA TYR A 109 12.68 -5.31 -19.12
C TYR A 109 11.56 -6.14 -18.46
N SER A 110 11.86 -7.14 -17.65
CA SER A 110 10.90 -8.22 -17.40
C SER A 110 10.93 -8.64 -15.95
N ALA A 111 10.13 -9.65 -15.68
CA ALA A 111 10.22 -10.71 -14.71
C ALA A 111 8.96 -11.58 -14.61
N GLY A 112 8.14 -11.88 -15.64
CA GLY A 112 7.28 -13.11 -15.65
C GLY A 112 5.83 -13.17 -15.09
N SER A 113 4.83 -12.44 -15.65
CA SER A 113 3.36 -12.72 -15.51
C SER A 113 2.18 -12.19 -14.53
N ASN A 114 2.02 -11.05 -13.75
CA ASN A 114 1.06 -10.72 -12.62
C ASN A 114 1.41 -9.76 -11.35
N PRO A 115 2.44 -8.91 -11.02
CA PRO A 115 2.96 -8.23 -9.70
C PRO A 115 2.71 -6.85 -8.90
N SER A 116 1.74 -5.97 -9.05
CA SER A 116 1.32 -4.77 -8.24
C SER A 116 1.94 -3.66 -7.22
N SER A 117 3.21 -3.24 -7.02
CA SER A 117 3.81 -1.90 -6.54
C SER A 117 5.33 -2.01 -6.17
N VAL A 118 6.24 -0.97 -6.08
CA VAL A 118 7.72 -1.07 -5.71
C VAL A 118 8.42 -0.13 -4.67
N ALA A 119 9.76 -0.16 -4.55
CA ALA A 119 10.73 0.56 -3.70
C ALA A 119 12.11 0.78 -4.41
N ILE A 120 13.03 1.68 -4.01
CA ILE A 120 14.44 1.83 -4.56
C ILE A 120 15.47 2.22 -3.46
N GLY A 121 16.71 1.66 -3.41
CA GLY A 121 17.79 2.09 -2.45
C GLY A 121 19.15 1.37 -2.59
N ASP A 122 20.30 1.83 -2.05
CA ASP A 122 21.61 1.11 -2.19
C ASP A 122 21.70 -0.01 -1.17
N VAL A 123 21.16 -1.13 -1.60
CA VAL A 123 21.10 -2.39 -0.88
C VAL A 123 22.34 -3.28 -1.10
N ASN A 124 23.53 -2.72 -1.37
CA ASN A 124 24.77 -3.46 -1.13
C ASN A 124 25.99 -2.67 -0.76
N ASN A 125 25.87 -1.36 -0.60
CA ASN A 125 26.99 -0.53 -0.24
C ASN A 125 28.06 -0.48 -1.36
N ASP A 126 27.68 -0.75 -2.62
CA ASP A 126 28.50 -0.53 -3.83
C ASP A 126 28.34 0.87 -4.43
N THR A 127 27.50 1.68 -3.78
CA THR A 127 27.24 3.12 -3.90
C THR A 127 26.09 3.56 -4.80
N ARG A 128 25.16 2.65 -5.17
CA ARG A 128 24.14 2.90 -6.20
C ARG A 128 22.82 2.20 -5.83
N LEU A 129 21.68 2.90 -5.95
CA LEU A 129 20.36 2.44 -5.43
C LEU A 129 19.70 1.39 -6.36
N ASP A 130 18.50 0.81 -6.14
CA ASP A 130 18.20 -0.59 -6.57
C ASP A 130 16.76 -1.09 -6.96
N ILE A 131 16.55 -2.34 -7.45
CA ILE A 131 15.21 -2.95 -7.76
C ILE A 131 14.78 -4.12 -6.86
N VAL A 132 13.48 -4.39 -6.64
CA VAL A 132 12.99 -5.80 -6.55
C VAL A 132 11.54 -5.93 -7.00
N VAL A 133 11.02 -7.07 -7.58
CA VAL A 133 9.60 -7.31 -8.06
C VAL A 133 8.90 -8.72 -7.96
N ALA A 134 7.56 -9.00 -8.17
CA ALA A 134 6.63 -9.59 -7.13
C ALA A 134 5.10 -10.19 -7.18
N ASN A 135 4.31 -10.55 -6.09
CA ASN A 135 3.35 -11.72 -6.03
C ASN A 135 1.66 -11.94 -5.76
N TYR A 136 0.49 -12.46 -6.44
CA TYR A 136 -0.40 -12.88 -7.75
C TYR A 136 -0.91 -14.39 -8.26
N GLY A 137 -0.33 -15.17 -9.29
CA GLY A 137 -0.35 -16.65 -9.83
C GLY A 137 0.68 -17.93 -9.46
N SER A 138 2.04 -17.90 -9.18
CA SER A 138 3.04 -18.74 -8.39
C SER A 138 3.80 -18.20 -7.11
N ASN A 139 3.51 -17.13 -6.36
CA ASN A 139 4.18 -16.73 -5.09
C ASN A 139 5.74 -16.64 -5.14
N ASP A 140 6.32 -15.51 -5.59
CA ASP A 140 7.59 -15.22 -6.30
C ASP A 140 8.60 -14.07 -5.85
N VAL A 141 9.70 -13.69 -6.51
CA VAL A 141 10.32 -12.32 -6.37
C VAL A 141 11.40 -12.12 -7.46
N SER A 142 11.92 -10.94 -7.84
CA SER A 142 13.40 -10.78 -7.79
C SER A 142 14.03 -9.38 -7.54
N VAL A 143 15.32 -9.20 -7.17
CA VAL A 143 16.25 -8.06 -7.45
C VAL A 143 17.01 -8.50 -8.70
N LEU A 144 17.30 -7.57 -9.60
CA LEU A 144 18.18 -7.76 -10.74
C LEU A 144 19.02 -6.46 -10.98
N LEU A 145 20.28 -6.24 -11.39
CA LEU A 145 21.57 -6.90 -11.70
C LEU A 145 22.39 -6.00 -12.72
N GLN A 146 22.77 -4.79 -12.28
CA GLN A 146 23.21 -3.58 -13.02
C GLN A 146 24.75 -3.32 -13.32
N TYR A 147 25.28 -3.22 -14.58
CA TYR A 147 26.77 -3.29 -14.90
C TYR A 147 27.50 -2.38 -16.01
N ASN A 148 27.55 -1.05 -15.91
CA ASN A 148 28.11 0.08 -16.75
C ASN A 148 27.19 0.87 -17.75
N ARG A 149 26.35 1.81 -17.27
CA ARG A 149 25.25 2.60 -17.91
C ARG A 149 23.99 1.88 -18.49
N GLY A 150 22.79 2.14 -17.90
CA GLY A 150 21.40 1.61 -18.09
C GLY A 150 21.13 0.17 -18.60
N ALA A 151 21.00 -0.90 -17.78
CA ALA A 151 20.91 -2.36 -18.02
C ALA A 151 20.88 -3.37 -16.82
N ILE A 152 19.93 -4.34 -16.81
CA ILE A 152 20.05 -5.54 -15.93
C ILE A 152 20.47 -6.93 -16.48
N THR A 153 21.15 -7.80 -15.71
CA THR A 153 21.45 -9.20 -16.10
C THR A 153 20.57 -10.39 -15.63
N TYR A 154 20.28 -10.55 -14.33
CA TYR A 154 20.03 -11.87 -13.69
C TYR A 154 19.05 -11.73 -12.49
N GLU A 155 18.71 -12.80 -11.75
CA GLU A 155 17.58 -12.87 -10.79
C GLU A 155 17.75 -13.81 -9.57
N ILE A 156 17.24 -13.55 -8.34
CA ILE A 156 16.64 -14.65 -7.54
C ILE A 156 15.11 -14.60 -7.40
N SER A 157 14.43 -15.75 -7.30
CA SER A 157 12.97 -15.84 -7.17
C SER A 157 12.44 -16.80 -6.12
N LEU A 158 11.38 -16.33 -5.44
CA LEU A 158 11.27 -16.50 -4.01
C LEU A 158 9.84 -16.66 -3.44
N ALA A 159 9.51 -17.75 -2.75
CA ALA A 159 8.15 -18.01 -2.25
C ALA A 159 7.96 -18.18 -0.72
N PRO A 160 6.69 -18.28 -0.20
CA PRO A 160 6.39 -18.49 1.26
C PRO A 160 5.09 -19.28 1.67
N GLY A 161 4.51 -19.21 2.90
CA GLY A 161 3.74 -20.32 3.55
C GLY A 161 2.16 -20.42 3.60
N GLY A 162 1.49 -20.92 2.53
CA GLY A 162 0.06 -21.38 2.31
C GLY A 162 -1.26 -20.51 2.44
N GLY A 163 -1.82 -19.81 1.40
CA GLY A 163 -3.20 -19.24 1.29
C GLY A 163 -3.57 -17.78 0.81
N SER A 164 -2.75 -16.93 0.16
CA SER A 164 -2.81 -15.42 0.06
C SER A 164 -3.80 -14.64 -0.92
N SER A 165 -3.32 -13.62 -1.69
CA SER A 165 -3.90 -12.66 -2.73
C SER A 165 -2.97 -11.47 -3.31
N LEU A 166 -1.68 -11.26 -2.86
CA LEU A 166 -0.94 -9.99 -2.43
C LEU A 166 -0.62 -8.97 -3.57
N ARG A 167 -0.58 -7.63 -3.32
CA ARG A 167 -0.64 -6.39 -4.25
C ARG A 167 -0.13 -4.88 -3.89
N CYS A 168 1.12 -4.36 -3.77
CA CYS A 168 1.76 -3.71 -2.56
C CYS A 168 3.23 -3.01 -2.42
N VAL A 169 3.66 -1.72 -2.09
CA VAL A 169 5.08 -1.31 -1.49
C VAL A 169 5.83 0.10 -1.67
N ALA A 170 6.86 0.47 -0.80
CA ALA A 170 8.24 1.14 -1.03
C ALA A 170 9.48 0.82 -0.04
N ILE A 171 10.60 1.61 0.21
CA ILE A 171 11.82 1.32 1.14
C ILE A 171 12.57 2.47 1.98
N GLY A 172 13.41 2.14 3.02
CA GLY A 172 14.10 2.95 4.12
C GLY A 172 14.43 2.32 5.57
N ASN A 173 15.20 2.94 6.49
CA ASN A 173 16.11 2.28 7.51
C ASN A 173 15.67 1.65 8.90
N LEU A 174 14.99 0.51 9.02
CA LEU A 174 14.28 -0.01 10.24
C LEU A 174 14.96 -0.43 11.61
N ASN A 175 15.77 -1.51 11.83
CA ASN A 175 15.99 -2.21 13.16
C ASN A 175 17.06 -1.88 14.27
N ASN A 176 17.90 -0.85 14.27
CA ASN A 176 18.99 -0.82 13.32
C ASN A 176 20.44 -1.05 13.87
N ASP A 177 21.47 -1.24 13.00
CA ASP A 177 22.94 -1.06 13.23
C ASP A 177 23.89 -1.17 11.97
N THR A 178 23.47 -1.57 10.74
CA THR A 178 24.32 -1.46 9.49
C THR A 178 23.70 -1.30 8.06
N ASN A 179 22.60 -1.98 7.65
CA ASN A 179 22.35 -2.47 6.25
C ASN A 179 20.83 -2.60 5.85
N LEU A 180 20.46 -2.38 4.58
CA LEU A 180 19.07 -2.14 4.07
C LEU A 180 18.07 -3.39 4.11
N ASP A 181 16.73 -3.40 4.37
CA ASP A 181 15.86 -4.63 4.51
C ASP A 181 14.30 -4.45 4.22
N ILE A 182 13.59 -5.35 3.47
CA ILE A 182 12.33 -5.24 2.58
C ILE A 182 10.85 -5.13 3.18
N VAL A 183 9.60 -5.53 2.62
CA VAL A 183 8.33 -6.09 3.34
C VAL A 183 6.75 -6.12 3.06
N LEU A 184 6.02 -7.22 3.39
CA LEU A 184 4.62 -7.60 3.00
C LEU A 184 3.78 -8.72 3.81
N ALA A 185 2.51 -9.12 3.48
CA ALA A 185 1.23 -8.42 3.81
C ALA A 185 -0.27 -8.84 3.27
N ASN A 186 -1.29 -9.41 4.03
CA ASN A 186 -2.21 -10.68 3.98
C ASN A 186 -3.78 -10.90 4.40
N TYR A 187 -4.32 -12.10 4.73
CA TYR A 187 -5.74 -12.27 5.26
C TYR A 187 -6.25 -13.57 5.91
N GLY A 188 -5.99 -14.81 5.50
CA GLY A 188 -6.86 -15.94 5.92
C GLY A 188 -6.70 -16.29 7.39
N THR A 189 -5.44 -16.40 7.78
CA THR A 189 -4.89 -16.27 9.13
C THR A 189 -5.03 -14.86 9.72
N ASN A 190 -5.43 -13.86 8.91
CA ASN A 190 -5.45 -12.41 9.17
C ASN A 190 -4.10 -12.01 9.84
N ASN A 191 -2.95 -12.44 9.28
CA ASN A 191 -1.58 -12.55 9.88
C ASN A 191 -0.47 -12.23 8.84
N LEU A 192 0.76 -11.79 9.20
CA LEU A 192 1.65 -11.09 8.22
C LEU A 192 3.18 -11.33 8.17
N GLY A 193 4.04 -10.38 7.73
CA GLY A 193 5.40 -10.74 7.27
C GLY A 193 6.62 -9.79 7.19
N VAL A 194 7.83 -10.27 7.66
CA VAL A 194 9.08 -9.72 8.33
C VAL A 194 10.54 -10.24 8.11
N LEU A 195 11.56 -9.48 7.61
CA LEU A 195 13.00 -9.75 7.44
C LEU A 195 14.06 -8.66 8.02
N PHE A 196 15.45 -8.73 7.96
CA PHE A 196 16.59 -7.89 8.56
C PHE A 196 18.05 -8.19 7.94
N GLY A 197 19.15 -7.38 8.12
CA GLY A 197 20.54 -7.10 7.46
C GLY A 197 21.74 -8.05 7.04
N TYR A 198 22.47 -7.89 5.86
CA TYR A 198 22.95 -8.70 4.59
C TYR A 198 23.50 -7.67 3.62
N GLY A 199 22.87 -7.68 2.44
CA GLY A 199 23.30 -7.00 1.25
C GLY A 199 24.68 -7.30 0.93
N ASP A 200 24.99 -8.60 1.10
CA ASP A 200 25.48 -9.63 0.19
C ASP A 200 24.38 -10.24 -0.72
N GLY A 201 23.07 -10.01 -0.47
CA GLY A 201 22.00 -10.20 -1.46
C GLY A 201 20.75 -10.95 -0.96
N SER A 202 20.53 -11.09 0.35
CA SER A 202 20.24 -12.34 1.08
C SER A 202 19.56 -12.25 2.44
N PHE A 203 18.26 -12.61 2.60
CA PHE A 203 17.47 -12.47 3.86
C PHE A 203 17.53 -13.64 4.85
N GLU A 204 17.03 -13.40 6.07
CA GLU A 204 16.84 -14.38 7.18
C GLU A 204 15.49 -15.22 7.17
N ASN A 205 14.53 -15.22 8.16
CA ASN A 205 13.23 -16.01 8.11
C ASN A 205 11.87 -15.57 8.86
N GLN A 206 10.74 -15.13 8.22
CA GLN A 206 9.50 -14.39 8.78
C GLN A 206 8.64 -14.94 9.98
N MET A 207 7.67 -14.10 10.41
CA MET A 207 7.15 -13.66 11.73
C MET A 207 5.54 -13.56 11.70
N MET A 208 4.70 -13.61 12.81
CA MET A 208 3.15 -13.77 12.92
C MET A 208 2.23 -12.98 14.01
N LEU A 209 1.38 -11.91 13.72
CA LEU A 209 0.65 -10.77 14.49
C LEU A 209 -0.90 -10.77 14.15
N SER A 210 -1.80 -10.07 14.91
CA SER A 210 -3.30 -9.92 14.72
C SER A 210 -3.90 -8.46 14.78
N THR A 211 -4.97 -8.09 14.01
CA THR A 211 -5.54 -6.68 13.93
C THR A 211 -7.02 -6.46 14.15
N GLY A 212 -7.79 -7.35 13.53
CA GLY A 212 -8.94 -6.97 12.71
C GLY A 212 -9.64 -8.26 12.28
N MET A 213 -10.87 -8.18 11.78
CA MET A 213 -11.60 -9.38 11.37
C MET A 213 -12.61 -9.16 10.22
N ASN A 214 -12.66 -10.09 9.25
CA ASN A 214 -13.46 -10.07 7.98
C ASN A 214 -13.09 -8.97 6.99
N SER A 215 -11.87 -8.49 7.05
CA SER A 215 -11.78 -7.08 7.33
C SER A 215 -11.29 -6.27 6.14
N HIS A 216 -10.23 -6.69 5.44
CA HIS A 216 -9.63 -6.17 4.18
C HIS A 216 -8.53 -5.02 4.09
N PRO A 217 -7.31 -5.10 4.63
CA PRO A 217 -6.21 -4.16 4.97
C PRO A 217 -5.34 -3.37 3.95
N ILE A 218 -5.86 -2.96 2.82
CA ILE A 218 -5.15 -3.06 1.54
C ILE A 218 -3.90 -2.11 1.35
N SER A 219 -3.19 -1.51 2.32
CA SER A 219 -1.98 -0.63 2.10
C SER A 219 -1.06 -0.46 3.30
N ILE A 220 0.16 0.09 3.18
CA ILE A 220 1.14 0.39 4.27
C ILE A 220 1.79 1.77 4.06
N ALA A 221 2.98 2.05 4.63
CA ALA A 221 3.76 3.28 4.71
C ALA A 221 5.09 3.08 5.51
N ALA A 222 6.03 4.07 5.63
CA ALA A 222 7.34 4.09 6.36
C ALA A 222 7.85 5.36 7.14
N GLY A 223 7.17 5.86 8.19
CA GLY A 223 7.65 6.71 9.31
C GLY A 223 6.82 7.70 10.18
N ASP A 224 7.15 8.98 10.31
CA ASP A 224 6.80 9.80 11.45
C ASP A 224 5.42 10.44 11.40
N PHE A 225 4.73 10.19 12.49
CA PHE A 225 3.55 10.94 12.89
C PHE A 225 3.69 11.53 14.30
N ASN A 226 4.83 11.34 14.97
CA ASN A 226 5.07 11.62 16.37
C ASN A 226 6.12 12.68 16.74
N GLY A 227 7.23 12.81 16.01
CA GLY A 227 8.40 13.61 16.37
C GLY A 227 9.24 13.10 17.58
N ASP A 228 9.53 11.80 17.68
CA ASP A 228 10.40 11.17 18.70
C ASP A 228 11.81 10.81 18.18
N ARG A 229 12.03 9.69 17.45
CA ARG A 229 12.91 9.60 16.25
C ARG A 229 12.94 8.29 15.44
N GLU A 230 11.97 7.42 15.69
CA GLU A 230 11.85 6.13 15.02
C GLU A 230 10.88 6.25 13.81
N VAL A 231 9.97 5.30 13.49
CA VAL A 231 9.02 5.44 12.34
C VAL A 231 7.76 4.50 12.50
N ASP A 232 6.53 4.99 12.22
CA ASP A 232 5.26 4.61 12.94
C ASP A 232 3.94 4.51 12.15
N ILE A 233 3.32 3.35 12.04
CA ILE A 233 2.82 2.96 10.72
C ILE A 233 1.33 3.14 10.46
N ALA A 234 0.91 3.22 9.20
CA ALA A 234 -0.50 3.25 8.80
C ALA A 234 -0.70 2.57 7.45
N VAL A 235 -1.96 2.36 7.06
CA VAL A 235 -2.45 1.27 6.18
C VAL A 235 -3.65 1.58 5.18
N ALA A 236 -4.27 0.64 4.41
CA ALA A 236 -5.76 0.69 4.11
C ALA A 236 -6.70 -0.59 4.33
N ASN A 237 -7.97 -0.87 3.85
CA ASN A 237 -9.02 -1.63 4.67
C ASN A 237 -10.47 -2.16 4.12
N HIS A 238 -10.69 -2.57 2.83
CA HIS A 238 -11.94 -2.89 2.03
C HIS A 238 -13.27 -3.07 2.80
N GLY A 239 -13.30 -3.90 3.84
CA GLY A 239 -14.52 -4.31 4.54
C GLY A 239 -14.95 -3.37 5.67
N THR A 240 -14.05 -2.90 6.55
CA THR A 240 -14.44 -1.99 7.66
C THR A 240 -14.37 -0.49 7.35
N LYS A 241 -13.52 0.00 6.43
CA LYS A 241 -13.53 1.41 5.95
C LYS A 241 -13.02 2.56 6.88
N HIS A 242 -12.09 2.28 7.81
CA HIS A 242 -11.51 3.16 8.85
C HIS A 242 -10.32 4.10 8.41
N VAL A 243 -9.28 4.40 9.26
CA VAL A 243 -7.82 4.76 9.01
C VAL A 243 -7.01 4.65 10.35
N ASP A 244 -6.06 3.74 10.63
CA ASP A 244 -5.24 3.64 11.88
C ASP A 244 -3.72 3.90 11.77
N ILE A 245 -3.09 4.10 12.95
CA ILE A 245 -1.67 4.50 13.19
C ILE A 245 -0.92 3.57 14.20
N MET A 246 0.42 3.37 14.13
CA MET A 246 1.12 2.11 14.55
C MET A 246 2.59 2.23 15.05
N LEU A 247 2.81 2.58 16.31
CA LEU A 247 4.13 3.15 16.71
C LEU A 247 5.30 2.15 16.93
N GLY A 248 6.52 2.54 16.53
CA GLY A 248 7.83 1.85 16.62
C GLY A 248 8.66 2.15 17.89
N ASN A 249 9.96 1.74 18.00
CA ASN A 249 10.61 1.69 19.35
C ASN A 249 12.16 1.63 19.64
N GLY A 250 13.07 1.59 18.68
CA GLY A 250 14.50 1.24 18.86
C GLY A 250 14.99 -0.16 18.40
N GLN A 251 14.15 -1.21 18.37
CA GLN A 251 14.62 -2.61 18.40
C GLN A 251 13.71 -3.60 17.66
N GLY A 252 13.40 -3.32 16.41
CA GLY A 252 12.21 -3.82 15.71
C GLY A 252 10.92 -3.14 16.19
N LYS A 253 10.63 -3.35 17.47
CA LYS A 253 9.32 -3.54 18.14
C LYS A 253 8.25 -2.46 17.99
N PHE A 254 7.02 -2.92 18.20
CA PHE A 254 5.79 -2.29 17.74
C PHE A 254 4.65 -2.42 18.75
N ALA A 255 3.94 -1.31 19.02
CA ALA A 255 3.23 -1.14 20.29
C ALA A 255 1.75 -0.68 20.27
N ILE A 256 1.29 0.27 19.43
CA ILE A 256 -0.04 0.93 19.59
C ILE A 256 -0.85 1.12 18.29
N GLN A 257 -2.11 0.65 18.22
CA GLN A 257 -3.08 0.79 17.09
C GLN A 257 -4.12 1.90 17.32
N ILE A 258 -4.38 2.81 16.34
CA ILE A 258 -5.35 3.93 16.53
C ILE A 258 -6.22 4.30 15.30
N SER A 259 -7.45 3.78 15.14
CA SER A 259 -8.33 4.01 13.95
C SER A 259 -9.19 5.29 13.89
N TYR A 260 -9.52 5.72 12.66
CA TYR A 260 -10.51 6.72 12.21
C TYR A 260 -11.54 6.07 11.25
N GLU A 261 -12.39 6.83 10.56
CA GLU A 261 -13.09 6.46 9.30
C GLU A 261 -13.11 7.75 8.43
N ILE A 262 -13.66 7.71 7.22
CA ILE A 262 -13.62 8.80 6.22
C ILE A 262 -15.03 8.94 5.58
N GLY A 263 -15.90 9.95 5.86
CA GLY A 263 -17.19 10.51 5.22
C GLY A 263 -18.59 9.76 5.13
N PHE A 264 -19.08 9.24 3.95
CA PHE A 264 -20.39 8.57 3.65
C PHE A 264 -20.59 7.00 3.53
N ASP A 265 -20.42 6.24 2.41
CA ASP A 265 -20.61 4.73 2.36
C ASP A 265 -19.98 3.79 1.24
N THR A 266 -18.73 3.85 0.81
CA THR A 266 -18.05 2.96 -0.20
C THR A 266 -16.53 2.80 0.10
N PRO A 267 -15.78 1.88 -0.53
CA PRO A 267 -14.55 1.38 0.10
C PRO A 267 -13.22 1.99 -0.50
N PRO A 268 -12.27 2.60 0.29
CA PRO A 268 -10.82 3.03 -0.01
C PRO A 268 -9.37 2.17 -0.23
N LEU A 269 -8.40 1.87 -1.24
CA LEU A 269 -7.66 2.04 -2.65
C LEU A 269 -6.31 2.88 -2.76
N VAL A 270 -6.13 4.23 -2.58
CA VAL A 270 -4.79 4.91 -2.47
C VAL A 270 -4.60 6.15 -1.52
N MET A 271 -3.38 6.49 -1.10
CA MET A 271 -2.87 7.58 -0.23
C MET A 271 -1.32 7.64 -0.41
N ALA A 272 -0.60 8.57 0.25
CA ALA A 272 0.83 8.92 0.16
C ALA A 272 1.24 10.15 0.98
N SER A 273 2.30 10.11 1.78
CA SER A 273 2.81 11.25 2.54
C SER A 273 3.97 11.97 1.93
N GLY A 274 4.27 13.13 2.47
CA GLY A 274 5.18 14.13 1.97
C GLY A 274 5.38 15.11 3.10
N ASP A 275 6.08 16.22 2.82
CA ASP A 275 5.87 17.43 3.61
C ASP A 275 5.87 18.68 2.68
N PHE A 276 5.02 19.68 2.98
CA PHE A 276 4.34 20.72 2.13
C PHE A 276 3.85 22.30 2.39
N ASN A 277 4.08 23.14 3.47
CA ASN A 277 4.34 24.63 3.71
C ASN A 277 5.63 25.14 4.53
N ASN A 278 6.47 24.24 5.08
CA ASN A 278 7.60 24.18 6.07
C ASN A 278 7.20 23.84 7.56
N ASP A 279 6.99 22.54 7.91
CA ASP A 279 6.33 22.06 9.18
C ASP A 279 7.08 20.97 9.98
N THR A 280 7.63 19.94 9.33
CA THR A 280 8.35 18.81 9.92
C THR A 280 7.50 17.82 10.78
N ARG A 281 6.55 17.12 10.13
CA ARG A 281 5.88 15.81 10.47
C ARG A 281 5.09 15.32 9.24
N SER A 282 4.62 14.06 9.22
CA SER A 282 4.00 13.48 8.02
C SER A 282 2.55 12.94 8.05
N GLU A 283 2.07 12.68 6.82
CA GLU A 283 0.88 13.35 6.32
C GLU A 283 0.44 12.80 4.93
N ILE A 284 -0.64 12.01 4.79
CA ILE A 284 -0.73 10.89 3.84
C ILE A 284 -2.04 10.82 3.00
N ALA A 285 -2.00 10.68 1.65
CA ALA A 285 -3.09 10.81 0.63
C ALA A 285 -4.55 10.15 0.87
N VAL A 286 -5.42 9.74 -0.09
CA VAL A 286 -6.80 9.09 0.05
C VAL A 286 -7.65 9.25 -1.26
N ALA A 287 -7.40 8.61 -2.42
CA ALA A 287 -8.21 8.80 -3.67
C ALA A 287 -9.35 7.77 -3.90
N TYR A 288 -10.18 7.84 -4.97
CA TYR A 288 -11.61 7.33 -5.02
C TYR A 288 -12.26 6.47 -6.23
N ASP A 289 -12.67 5.20 -6.04
CA ASP A 289 -13.20 4.16 -6.95
C ASP A 289 -14.54 4.60 -7.55
N GLY A 290 -14.56 4.80 -8.87
CA GLY A 290 -15.71 5.33 -9.60
C GLY A 290 -16.00 6.82 -9.37
N ARG A 291 -15.04 7.64 -8.88
CA ARG A 291 -15.37 8.94 -8.22
C ARG A 291 -14.48 10.15 -8.57
N ASP A 292 -14.35 10.67 -9.80
CA ASP A 292 -13.41 11.72 -10.36
C ASP A 292 -12.67 12.80 -9.46
N HIS A 293 -12.14 12.53 -8.24
CA HIS A 293 -11.58 13.48 -7.25
C HIS A 293 -10.76 12.83 -6.10
N VAL A 294 -10.11 13.64 -5.25
CA VAL A 294 -9.46 13.23 -3.97
C VAL A 294 -9.24 14.44 -3.04
N ASP A 295 -8.89 14.22 -1.77
CA ASP A 295 -8.89 15.19 -0.65
C ASP A 295 -7.52 15.77 -0.19
N ILE A 296 -7.38 16.38 1.02
CA ILE A 296 -6.12 16.63 1.82
C ILE A 296 -6.39 16.77 3.36
N PHE A 297 -5.87 16.01 4.36
CA PHE A 297 -6.11 16.25 5.84
C PHE A 297 -4.88 16.45 6.81
N VAL A 298 -4.54 17.68 7.27
CA VAL A 298 -3.26 18.18 7.91
C VAL A 298 -2.74 17.52 9.21
N ALA A 299 -1.43 17.34 9.48
CA ALA A 299 -0.86 16.71 10.69
C ALA A 299 -0.63 17.62 11.90
N TYR A 300 -0.58 16.95 13.06
CA TYR A 300 -0.50 17.53 14.40
C TYR A 300 0.01 16.47 15.38
N ASN A 301 0.12 16.77 16.68
CA ASN A 301 0.82 15.95 17.69
C ASN A 301 0.32 14.47 17.89
N HIS A 302 0.63 13.49 17.03
CA HIS A 302 0.72 12.01 17.25
C HIS A 302 -0.47 11.11 17.74
N GLY A 303 -1.56 10.69 17.04
CA GLY A 303 -2.85 10.10 17.57
C GLY A 303 -4.36 10.41 17.16
N SER A 304 -4.83 11.39 16.33
CA SER A 304 -6.22 11.61 15.76
C SER A 304 -6.41 12.84 14.80
N PHE A 305 -7.26 12.86 13.75
CA PHE A 305 -7.17 13.88 12.63
C PHE A 305 -8.33 14.87 12.28
N GLU A 306 -7.99 15.90 11.46
CA GLU A 306 -8.75 17.10 11.02
C GLU A 306 -8.32 17.67 9.63
N ASN A 307 -9.01 18.74 9.16
CA ASN A 307 -8.72 19.62 7.99
C ASN A 307 -8.63 19.02 6.57
N GLN A 308 -9.67 18.30 6.13
CA GLN A 308 -9.88 17.73 4.79
C GLN A 308 -10.15 18.79 3.66
N THR A 309 -9.27 18.96 2.65
CA THR A 309 -9.49 19.74 1.39
C THR A 309 -9.68 18.80 0.17
N ARG A 310 -9.68 19.23 -1.13
CA ARG A 310 -10.09 18.40 -2.31
C ARG A 310 -9.81 18.96 -3.72
N HIS A 311 -9.33 18.11 -4.66
CA HIS A 311 -9.00 18.45 -6.08
C HIS A 311 -9.57 17.45 -7.12
N SER A 312 -9.36 17.69 -8.43
CA SER A 312 -10.06 17.00 -9.54
C SER A 312 -9.15 16.62 -10.72
N VAL A 313 -9.51 15.53 -11.38
CA VAL A 313 -8.62 14.68 -12.20
C VAL A 313 -9.35 14.20 -13.48
N GLY A 314 -9.02 13.02 -14.03
CA GLY A 314 -9.91 12.35 -14.97
C GLY A 314 -10.32 10.92 -14.54
N SER A 315 -10.96 10.20 -15.46
CA SER A 315 -12.23 9.51 -15.16
C SER A 315 -12.15 8.25 -14.31
N SER A 316 -12.13 8.42 -12.95
CA SER A 316 -12.47 7.47 -11.86
C SER A 316 -11.56 7.47 -10.57
N PRO A 317 -10.98 8.61 -10.07
CA PRO A 317 -9.64 8.92 -9.46
C PRO A 317 -8.77 7.75 -8.96
N GLN A 318 -7.45 7.75 -9.16
CA GLN A 318 -6.59 6.60 -8.87
C GLN A 318 -5.46 6.85 -7.89
N SER A 319 -4.17 6.72 -8.18
CA SER A 319 -3.11 6.36 -7.21
C SER A 319 -2.36 7.48 -6.49
N VAL A 320 -1.34 7.27 -5.61
CA VAL A 320 -0.45 8.32 -5.02
C VAL A 320 1.02 7.86 -4.72
N ALA A 321 1.93 8.58 -3.97
CA ALA A 321 3.29 8.97 -4.45
C ALA A 321 4.59 9.49 -3.58
N ILE A 322 5.90 9.42 -4.04
CA ILE A 322 7.34 9.96 -3.66
C ILE A 322 8.38 10.88 -4.51
N GLY A 323 8.15 11.90 -5.39
CA GLY A 323 9.17 12.53 -6.35
C GLY A 323 8.66 13.81 -7.17
N ASP A 324 9.47 14.66 -7.87
CA ASP A 324 9.36 16.01 -8.58
C ASP A 324 9.51 16.29 -10.16
N VAL A 325 9.02 17.42 -10.79
CA VAL A 325 8.94 17.75 -12.28
C VAL A 325 9.41 19.08 -13.02
N ASN A 326 9.94 20.19 -12.47
CA ASN A 326 10.08 21.43 -13.32
C ASN A 326 11.21 22.45 -13.04
N ASN A 327 12.09 22.20 -12.08
CA ASN A 327 13.12 23.10 -11.51
C ASN A 327 12.65 24.47 -11.06
N ASP A 328 11.39 24.59 -10.67
CA ASP A 328 10.99 25.65 -9.75
C ASP A 328 10.99 25.21 -8.28
N THR A 329 11.21 23.91 -8.01
CA THR A 329 11.57 23.28 -6.72
C THR A 329 10.40 23.18 -5.72
N ARG A 330 9.22 22.65 -6.12
CA ARG A 330 7.91 22.96 -5.46
C ARG A 330 6.74 21.94 -5.58
N LEU A 331 6.79 20.79 -4.91
CA LEU A 331 5.79 19.70 -4.70
C LEU A 331 4.49 19.57 -5.53
N ASP A 332 4.34 18.79 -6.62
CA ASP A 332 3.29 18.79 -7.68
C ASP A 332 2.06 17.87 -7.49
N ILE A 333 1.61 17.19 -8.58
CA ILE A 333 0.83 15.94 -8.76
C ILE A 333 1.05 15.45 -10.17
N VAL A 334 0.85 14.17 -10.46
CA VAL A 334 0.81 13.57 -11.79
C VAL A 334 -0.01 12.25 -11.56
N VAL A 335 -0.63 11.60 -12.59
CA VAL A 335 -1.73 10.59 -12.53
C VAL A 335 -2.26 9.92 -13.86
N ALA A 336 -3.54 9.45 -14.02
CA ALA A 336 -4.06 8.63 -15.15
C ALA A 336 -5.63 8.59 -15.48
N ASN A 337 -6.14 7.96 -16.57
CA ASN A 337 -7.59 7.81 -17.03
C ASN A 337 -8.02 6.55 -17.97
N LEU A 338 -8.47 5.31 -17.58
CA LEU A 338 -8.43 4.10 -18.52
C LEU A 338 -9.45 4.20 -19.58
N ARG A 339 -10.57 4.72 -19.11
CA ARG A 339 -11.75 4.93 -19.90
C ARG A 339 -11.39 5.95 -21.00
N SER A 340 -10.17 6.54 -20.99
CA SER A 340 -9.48 7.22 -22.10
C SER A 340 -8.02 6.79 -22.46
N ASN A 341 -7.27 5.98 -21.70
CA ASN A 341 -5.88 5.57 -21.94
C ASN A 341 -4.81 6.68 -21.82
N ASP A 342 -5.02 7.60 -20.88
CA ASP A 342 -4.35 8.90 -20.96
C ASP A 342 -4.28 9.73 -19.67
N VAL A 343 -3.59 10.85 -19.83
CA VAL A 343 -3.00 11.64 -18.76
C VAL A 343 -3.40 13.11 -18.75
N SER A 344 -2.98 13.88 -17.73
CA SER A 344 -3.32 15.31 -17.56
C SER A 344 -2.36 16.18 -16.69
N VAL A 345 -1.50 17.05 -17.23
CA VAL A 345 -0.61 17.97 -16.43
C VAL A 345 -1.34 18.92 -15.43
N LEU A 346 -0.77 19.68 -14.44
CA LEU A 346 -1.24 20.99 -13.86
C LEU A 346 0.02 21.86 -13.46
N LEU A 347 0.01 22.63 -12.34
CA LEU A 347 1.10 23.11 -11.41
C LEU A 347 0.45 23.48 -10.02
N GLY A 348 1.06 24.25 -9.08
CA GLY A 348 0.45 24.69 -7.77
C GLY A 348 1.28 25.60 -6.82
N TYR A 349 1.17 25.43 -5.46
CA TYR A 349 1.64 26.44 -4.46
C TYR A 349 2.36 26.12 -3.10
N GLY A 350 2.56 24.89 -2.59
CA GLY A 350 3.40 24.61 -1.40
C GLY A 350 2.98 25.28 -0.09
N ASN A 351 1.71 25.06 0.27
CA ASN A 351 1.08 25.65 1.46
C ASN A 351 -0.26 25.02 1.86
N GLY A 352 -0.68 23.96 1.17
CA GLY A 352 -2.09 23.64 1.07
C GLY A 352 -2.59 23.18 -0.30
N SER A 353 -2.04 23.68 -1.42
CA SER A 353 -2.91 24.03 -2.55
C SER A 353 -2.34 24.00 -3.99
N PHE A 354 -3.26 23.86 -4.97
CA PHE A 354 -2.99 23.25 -6.29
C PHE A 354 -3.67 23.93 -7.53
N GLU A 355 -3.18 23.78 -8.80
CA GLU A 355 -3.71 24.43 -10.07
C GLU A 355 -4.81 23.66 -10.89
N ASN A 356 -4.66 23.51 -12.25
CA ASN A 356 -5.66 23.02 -13.25
C ASN A 356 -5.06 22.33 -14.52
N GLN A 357 -5.78 21.33 -15.11
CA GLN A 357 -5.10 20.19 -15.79
C GLN A 357 -4.94 20.22 -17.35
N THR A 358 -3.88 19.63 -17.96
CA THR A 358 -3.65 19.49 -19.45
C THR A 358 -3.75 18.01 -19.96
N ARG A 359 -3.04 17.46 -21.01
CA ARG A 359 -3.04 16.02 -21.52
C ARG A 359 -1.86 15.52 -22.44
N HIS A 360 -1.44 14.23 -22.29
CA HIS A 360 -0.58 13.36 -23.19
C HIS A 360 -1.19 11.91 -23.37
N SER A 361 -0.55 10.85 -23.94
CA SER A 361 -1.18 9.50 -24.17
C SER A 361 -0.23 8.35 -24.61
N VAL A 362 -0.59 7.05 -24.47
CA VAL A 362 -0.03 5.94 -25.32
C VAL A 362 -0.90 4.72 -25.71
N GLY A 363 -1.26 3.82 -24.77
CA GLY A 363 -1.53 2.39 -25.01
C GLY A 363 -2.57 1.78 -24.05
N SER A 364 -3.01 0.56 -24.33
CA SER A 364 -4.39 0.09 -24.07
C SER A 364 -4.66 -0.50 -22.68
N ASN A 365 -5.53 0.07 -21.82
CA ASN A 365 -5.99 -0.47 -20.51
C ASN A 365 -5.08 -0.34 -19.23
N PRO A 366 -3.98 0.44 -19.09
CA PRO A 366 -3.00 0.35 -17.97
C PRO A 366 -3.16 0.74 -16.46
N GLN A 367 -2.10 0.58 -15.61
CA GLN A 367 -1.97 0.98 -14.17
C GLN A 367 -0.81 1.90 -13.50
N SER A 368 0.30 2.53 -13.98
CA SER A 368 1.46 2.95 -13.07
C SER A 368 2.48 4.12 -13.33
N VAL A 369 3.34 4.55 -12.34
CA VAL A 369 4.77 5.06 -12.42
C VAL A 369 5.70 4.98 -11.15
N ALA A 370 6.78 5.84 -10.93
CA ALA A 370 7.49 6.40 -9.69
C ALA A 370 8.95 7.14 -9.69
N ILE A 371 9.22 8.45 -9.92
CA ILE A 371 10.31 9.07 -10.78
C ILE A 371 11.93 8.91 -10.83
N GLY A 372 12.88 9.24 -11.82
CA GLY A 372 13.49 8.82 -13.22
C GLY A 372 15.08 8.82 -13.44
N ASP A 373 15.89 7.83 -14.05
CA ASP A 373 17.24 7.88 -14.86
C ASP A 373 18.06 6.68 -15.44
N VAL A 374 18.01 6.36 -16.77
CA VAL A 374 18.81 5.40 -17.59
C VAL A 374 19.63 6.05 -18.72
N ASN A 375 19.52 7.36 -18.99
CA ASN A 375 20.14 8.03 -20.14
C ASN A 375 21.43 8.78 -19.79
N ASN A 376 21.52 9.44 -18.63
CA ASN A 376 22.71 10.13 -18.14
C ASN A 376 23.04 11.50 -18.82
N ASP A 377 22.08 12.40 -19.12
CA ASP A 377 22.38 13.73 -19.76
C ASP A 377 21.67 15.00 -19.22
N SER A 378 21.43 15.01 -17.92
CA SER A 378 20.71 15.92 -17.05
C SER A 378 19.39 16.73 -17.46
N ARG A 379 18.14 16.17 -17.34
CA ARG A 379 16.77 16.79 -17.50
C ARG A 379 15.46 16.13 -16.88
N LEU A 380 15.50 15.00 -16.14
CA LEU A 380 14.44 13.99 -15.73
C LEU A 380 13.66 13.24 -16.86
N ASP A 381 13.18 11.97 -16.68
CA ASP A 381 12.56 11.03 -17.67
C ASP A 381 11.20 10.01 -17.60
N ILE A 382 10.14 9.86 -18.51
CA ILE A 382 8.78 9.12 -18.50
C ILE A 382 8.80 7.68 -19.19
N VAL A 383 8.35 6.60 -18.52
CA VAL A 383 8.34 5.13 -18.85
C VAL A 383 7.22 4.37 -18.11
N VAL A 384 6.71 3.20 -18.60
CA VAL A 384 5.25 2.93 -18.71
C VAL A 384 4.83 1.62 -19.53
N ALA A 385 3.72 0.83 -19.32
CA ALA A 385 3.65 -0.70 -19.37
C ALA A 385 2.32 -1.54 -19.69
N ASN A 386 2.26 -2.75 -20.35
CA ASN A 386 1.14 -3.55 -21.01
C ASN A 386 0.87 -5.12 -20.97
N TRP A 387 -0.24 -5.61 -20.34
CA TRP A 387 -1.09 -6.83 -20.60
C TRP A 387 -1.57 -6.93 -22.04
N ASP A 388 -2.70 -6.30 -22.40
CA ASP A 388 -3.54 -6.62 -23.57
C ASP A 388 -2.72 -6.83 -24.84
N SER A 389 -1.58 -6.14 -24.93
CA SER A 389 -0.62 -6.12 -26.01
C SER A 389 0.84 -6.36 -25.57
N ASP A 390 1.04 -7.03 -24.44
CA ASP A 390 2.27 -7.67 -23.99
C ASP A 390 3.57 -6.84 -24.11
N ASP A 391 3.71 -5.66 -23.46
CA ASP A 391 4.87 -4.75 -23.66
C ASP A 391 5.01 -3.56 -22.61
N VAL A 392 5.87 -2.53 -22.80
CA VAL A 392 6.03 -1.17 -22.18
C VAL A 392 6.65 -0.13 -23.17
N SER A 393 6.01 0.96 -23.58
CA SER A 393 6.35 1.71 -24.84
C SER A 393 6.70 3.23 -24.92
N ILE A 394 8.01 3.61 -25.06
CA ILE A 394 8.78 4.90 -25.36
C ILE A 394 8.06 6.34 -25.18
N LEU A 395 8.59 7.42 -24.51
CA LEU A 395 8.26 8.91 -24.63
C LEU A 395 9.26 9.94 -23.92
N LEU A 396 10.17 10.70 -24.58
CA LEU A 396 11.28 11.61 -24.04
C LEU A 396 10.95 12.87 -23.16
N GLY A 397 11.90 13.49 -22.39
CA GLY A 397 11.69 14.67 -21.50
C GLY A 397 12.44 15.99 -21.84
N TYR A 398 11.83 17.17 -21.59
CA TYR A 398 12.32 18.52 -21.99
C TYR A 398 12.64 19.61 -20.91
N GLY A 399 12.73 19.27 -19.63
CA GLY A 399 13.05 20.14 -18.48
C GLY A 399 12.01 21.14 -17.97
N ASN A 400 10.72 20.95 -18.26
CA ASN A 400 9.69 21.99 -18.07
C ASN A 400 8.24 21.47 -17.94
N GLY A 401 8.04 20.20 -17.57
CA GLY A 401 6.72 19.58 -17.61
C GLY A 401 6.17 19.28 -19.02
N SER A 402 7.02 19.00 -20.03
CA SER A 402 6.59 18.50 -21.36
C SER A 402 7.56 17.51 -22.05
N PHE A 403 7.05 16.67 -22.98
CA PHE A 403 7.57 15.30 -23.28
C PHE A 403 7.33 14.78 -24.74
N GLU A 404 7.92 13.64 -25.15
CA GLU A 404 7.85 13.00 -26.50
C GLU A 404 6.90 11.77 -26.65
N ASN A 405 7.30 10.69 -27.38
CA ASN A 405 6.42 9.67 -28.01
C ASN A 405 7.01 8.23 -28.12
N GLN A 406 6.22 7.20 -28.52
CA GLN A 406 6.42 5.73 -28.31
C GLN A 406 6.91 4.72 -29.41
N THR A 407 7.30 3.48 -29.01
CA THR A 407 8.03 2.31 -29.67
C THR A 407 8.30 1.16 -28.61
N LYS A 408 8.88 -0.05 -28.87
CA LYS A 408 8.74 -1.29 -27.98
C LYS A 408 9.88 -2.40 -27.94
N TYR A 409 10.29 -2.90 -26.74
CA TYR A 409 10.95 -4.24 -26.38
C TYR A 409 9.99 -5.49 -26.28
N LEU A 410 10.31 -6.69 -25.74
CA LEU A 410 9.38 -7.88 -25.57
C LEU A 410 9.90 -9.13 -24.78
N VAL A 411 9.02 -10.08 -24.33
CA VAL A 411 9.26 -11.51 -23.86
C VAL A 411 8.02 -12.50 -23.67
N GLY A 412 7.75 -13.25 -22.54
CA GLY A 412 6.64 -14.29 -22.31
C GLY A 412 5.62 -14.15 -21.09
N SER A 413 4.30 -14.45 -21.22
CA SER A 413 3.03 -13.74 -20.73
C SER A 413 2.35 -13.83 -19.29
N GLY A 414 1.55 -12.77 -18.91
CA GLY A 414 0.99 -12.25 -17.59
C GLY A 414 1.12 -10.77 -16.84
N PRO A 415 2.05 -9.72 -16.86
CA PRO A 415 2.70 -9.03 -15.68
C PRO A 415 1.89 -8.07 -14.74
N PHE A 416 2.47 -6.99 -14.13
CA PHE A 416 1.85 -5.98 -13.24
C PHE A 416 2.77 -4.97 -12.54
N PHE A 417 4.14 -5.00 -12.62
CA PHE A 417 4.96 -4.34 -11.55
C PHE A 417 6.50 -4.31 -11.57
N VAL A 418 7.25 -3.19 -11.33
CA VAL A 418 8.75 -3.05 -11.24
C VAL A 418 9.39 -2.01 -10.27
N ALA A 419 10.68 -2.09 -9.81
CA ALA A 419 11.62 -0.98 -9.34
C ALA A 419 12.93 -0.76 -10.14
N ILE A 420 13.85 0.14 -9.73
CA ILE A 420 15.18 0.33 -10.36
C ILE A 420 16.42 0.33 -9.49
N GLY A 421 17.40 -0.48 -9.89
CA GLY A 421 18.78 -0.05 -9.78
C GLY A 421 19.85 -1.15 -9.68
N ASP A 422 20.94 -0.84 -8.98
CA ASP A 422 22.31 -1.32 -9.09
C ASP A 422 22.61 -2.77 -8.83
N VAL A 423 21.66 -3.69 -8.93
CA VAL A 423 21.76 -4.91 -8.13
C VAL A 423 23.02 -5.80 -8.43
N ASN A 424 23.78 -5.51 -9.52
CA ASN A 424 25.10 -6.07 -9.86
C ASN A 424 26.27 -5.14 -10.24
N ASN A 425 26.36 -3.93 -9.69
CA ASN A 425 27.66 -3.34 -9.42
C ASN A 425 28.45 -2.69 -10.59
N ASP A 426 27.83 -1.90 -11.50
CA ASP A 426 28.25 -0.50 -11.77
C ASP A 426 27.29 0.41 -12.60
N THR A 427 26.60 1.36 -12.00
CA THR A 427 26.11 2.62 -12.63
C THR A 427 25.12 2.47 -13.80
N ARG A 428 24.00 1.71 -13.70
CA ARG A 428 23.36 1.13 -14.92
C ARG A 428 21.83 0.75 -14.94
N LEU A 429 20.78 1.55 -14.68
CA LEU A 429 19.31 1.14 -14.57
C LEU A 429 18.71 -0.17 -15.09
N ASP A 430 17.71 -0.62 -14.32
CA ASP A 430 17.50 -2.02 -14.01
C ASP A 430 16.03 -2.39 -13.73
N ILE A 431 15.32 -3.28 -14.44
CA ILE A 431 13.85 -3.60 -14.31
C ILE A 431 13.39 -5.09 -14.00
N VAL A 432 12.67 -5.39 -12.86
CA VAL A 432 12.03 -6.72 -12.48
C VAL A 432 10.47 -6.79 -12.57
N VAL A 433 9.82 -7.99 -12.59
CA VAL A 433 8.37 -8.31 -12.45
C VAL A 433 7.90 -9.41 -11.40
N ALA A 434 8.38 -10.67 -11.28
CA ALA A 434 7.98 -11.91 -10.51
C ALA A 434 6.56 -12.43 -10.25
N ASN A 435 5.92 -13.37 -11.01
CA ASN A 435 4.45 -13.26 -11.25
C ASN A 435 3.49 -14.31 -11.96
N TRP A 436 2.22 -13.92 -12.22
CA TRP A 436 0.90 -14.67 -12.26
C TRP A 436 0.60 -15.69 -13.34
N GLY A 437 0.10 -15.33 -14.51
CA GLY A 437 -0.47 -16.28 -15.48
C GLY A 437 0.50 -17.35 -15.99
N SER A 438 1.81 -17.16 -15.81
CA SER A 438 2.90 -18.11 -16.07
C SER A 438 3.82 -18.38 -14.87
N ASP A 439 3.43 -17.92 -13.68
CA ASP A 439 3.96 -18.49 -12.45
C ASP A 439 5.51 -18.30 -12.25
N ASP A 440 6.18 -17.18 -12.62
CA ASP A 440 7.67 -17.06 -12.66
C ASP A 440 8.35 -15.65 -12.67
N VAL A 441 9.71 -15.55 -12.70
CA VAL A 441 10.48 -14.27 -12.90
C VAL A 441 11.50 -14.24 -14.03
N SER A 442 12.14 -13.10 -14.37
CA SER A 442 12.78 -12.75 -15.68
C SER A 442 13.48 -11.34 -15.94
N ILE A 443 14.46 -11.17 -16.90
CA ILE A 443 15.51 -10.07 -16.80
C ILE A 443 16.25 -9.44 -18.06
N LEU A 444 16.38 -8.11 -18.33
CA LEU A 444 17.08 -7.55 -19.56
C LEU A 444 18.19 -6.45 -19.34
N LEU A 445 19.39 -6.58 -19.97
CA LEU A 445 20.59 -5.69 -19.88
C LEU A 445 20.66 -4.65 -21.03
N GLY A 446 20.41 -3.37 -20.83
CA GLY A 446 20.79 -2.26 -21.72
C GLY A 446 22.17 -1.62 -21.69
N TYR A 447 22.18 -0.36 -22.13
CA TYR A 447 23.36 0.38 -22.58
C TYR A 447 23.41 1.89 -22.27
N GLY A 448 22.53 2.41 -21.40
CA GLY A 448 22.73 3.75 -20.84
C GLY A 448 22.42 4.89 -21.80
N ASN A 449 21.31 4.73 -22.51
CA ASN A 449 20.90 5.49 -23.70
C ASN A 449 19.45 5.13 -24.10
N GLY A 450 18.66 4.61 -23.17
CA GLY A 450 17.31 4.10 -23.43
C GLY A 450 17.20 2.75 -24.18
N SER A 451 18.25 1.92 -24.28
CA SER A 451 18.20 0.62 -25.02
C SER A 451 18.74 -0.63 -24.31
N PHE A 452 18.10 -1.82 -24.53
CA PHE A 452 18.05 -3.01 -23.62
C PHE A 452 18.15 -4.43 -24.26
N GLU A 453 18.61 -5.45 -23.50
CA GLU A 453 18.74 -6.90 -23.88
C GLU A 453 17.41 -7.69 -23.73
N ASN A 454 17.43 -8.95 -23.28
CA ASN A 454 16.34 -9.96 -23.33
C ASN A 454 16.30 -10.80 -22.03
N GLU A 455 15.15 -11.41 -21.68
CA GLU A 455 14.91 -12.02 -20.35
C GLU A 455 15.78 -13.24 -19.93
N THR A 456 16.44 -13.18 -18.76
CA THR A 456 16.71 -14.35 -17.87
C THR A 456 15.39 -14.83 -17.18
N LYS A 457 15.30 -15.89 -16.33
CA LYS A 457 14.08 -16.38 -15.58
C LYS A 457 14.34 -17.31 -14.34
N TYR A 458 13.63 -17.18 -13.21
CA TYR A 458 13.65 -18.01 -11.96
C TYR A 458 12.21 -18.30 -11.38
N LEU A 459 12.06 -19.06 -10.26
CA LEU A 459 10.82 -19.84 -9.94
C LEU A 459 10.45 -20.18 -8.45
N VAL A 460 9.19 -20.60 -8.22
CA VAL A 460 8.38 -20.29 -6.99
C VAL A 460 7.08 -21.07 -6.66
N GLY A 461 6.29 -20.63 -5.66
CA GLY A 461 5.02 -21.21 -5.15
C GLY A 461 3.74 -21.21 -6.05
N SER A 462 2.64 -20.54 -5.65
CA SER A 462 1.28 -20.69 -6.23
C SER A 462 0.37 -19.46 -6.06
N TYR A 463 0.87 -18.26 -6.41
CA TYR A 463 0.20 -16.98 -6.77
C TYR A 463 1.17 -15.65 -6.85
N PRO A 464 1.83 -14.95 -7.92
CA PRO A 464 2.54 -13.65 -7.85
C PRO A 464 2.14 -12.17 -8.62
N GLN A 465 1.92 -10.79 -8.23
CA GLN A 465 1.35 -9.64 -7.21
C GLN A 465 2.13 -8.40 -6.41
N SER A 466 3.28 -8.19 -5.60
CA SER A 466 4.12 -6.88 -5.29
C SER A 466 5.30 -6.64 -4.18
N VAL A 467 6.22 -5.61 -4.19
CA VAL A 467 7.69 -5.65 -3.76
C VAL A 467 8.58 -4.54 -3.10
N ALA A 468 9.62 -4.88 -2.30
CA ALA A 468 10.73 -3.92 -1.99
C ALA A 468 12.12 -4.55 -2.02
N ILE A 469 13.16 -3.80 -1.60
CA ILE A 469 14.61 -4.03 -1.80
C ILE A 469 15.44 -3.70 -0.56
N GLY A 470 16.41 -4.52 -0.20
CA GLY A 470 17.15 -4.34 1.04
C GLY A 470 18.07 -5.50 1.36
N ASP A 471 19.37 -5.23 1.46
CA ASP A 471 20.55 -5.70 2.21
C ASP A 471 20.50 -6.48 3.61
N VAL A 472 20.32 -7.85 3.71
CA VAL A 472 19.73 -8.81 4.81
C VAL A 472 20.28 -10.20 5.59
N ASN A 473 21.57 -10.65 5.87
CA ASN A 473 22.17 -11.37 7.08
C ASN A 473 23.73 -11.14 7.58
N ASN A 474 24.83 -10.33 7.33
CA ASN A 474 25.38 -8.98 6.91
C ASN A 474 26.76 -9.03 6.09
N ASP A 475 26.99 -8.22 5.00
CA ASP A 475 28.21 -7.97 4.12
C ASP A 475 28.30 -8.11 2.53
N THR A 476 27.72 -7.18 1.70
CA THR A 476 28.19 -6.53 0.39
C THR A 476 27.78 -6.88 -1.12
N ARG A 477 26.51 -7.21 -1.56
CA ARG A 477 25.85 -7.37 -2.93
C ARG A 477 24.26 -7.33 -2.83
N LEU A 478 23.42 -6.96 -3.84
CA LEU A 478 22.00 -6.47 -3.62
C LEU A 478 20.84 -7.56 -3.61
N ASP A 479 19.64 -7.30 -3.01
CA ASP A 479 18.72 -8.28 -2.32
C ASP A 479 17.15 -8.11 -2.45
N ILE A 480 16.42 -9.23 -2.30
CA ILE A 480 15.05 -9.61 -2.78
C ILE A 480 13.89 -10.00 -1.81
N VAL A 481 12.69 -9.33 -1.78
CA VAL A 481 11.49 -9.82 -1.03
C VAL A 481 10.09 -9.26 -1.42
N VAL A 482 9.01 -10.08 -1.30
CA VAL A 482 7.65 -9.73 -1.84
C VAL A 482 6.34 -10.23 -1.21
N ALA A 483 5.31 -9.39 -1.35
CA ALA A 483 3.88 -9.67 -1.40
C ALA A 483 3.35 -10.65 -2.46
N ASN A 484 3.05 -11.91 -2.02
CA ASN A 484 2.37 -13.16 -2.52
C ASN A 484 0.84 -13.46 -2.52
N SER A 485 0.31 -14.32 -3.39
CA SER A 485 -1.15 -14.42 -3.63
C SER A 485 -1.93 -15.72 -3.38
N GLY A 486 -1.28 -16.78 -2.96
CA GLY A 486 -1.94 -18.05 -2.71
C GLY A 486 -1.19 -18.92 -1.72
N SER A 487 -0.06 -18.47 -1.15
CA SER A 487 0.70 -19.16 -0.12
C SER A 487 0.92 -18.36 1.19
N ASN A 488 -0.05 -17.58 1.73
CA ASN A 488 -0.03 -16.87 3.04
C ASN A 488 1.38 -16.45 3.50
N ASP A 489 1.94 -15.30 3.09
CA ASP A 489 3.39 -15.33 2.82
C ASP A 489 4.29 -14.06 2.79
N VAL A 490 5.57 -14.18 3.21
CA VAL A 490 6.77 -13.43 2.74
C VAL A 490 7.96 -14.25 2.31
N SER A 491 8.48 -13.85 1.17
CA SER A 491 9.58 -14.48 0.49
C SER A 491 10.92 -13.82 0.88
N VAL A 492 11.94 -14.60 1.32
CA VAL A 492 13.42 -14.33 1.55
C VAL A 492 14.38 -14.89 0.46
N LEU A 493 15.21 -14.09 -0.25
CA LEU A 493 16.29 -14.63 -1.11
C LEU A 493 17.63 -13.91 -1.21
N LEU A 494 18.62 -14.71 -1.60
CA LEU A 494 20.07 -14.61 -1.42
C LEU A 494 20.90 -14.50 -2.70
N GLY A 495 21.75 -13.47 -2.78
CA GLY A 495 22.28 -13.00 -4.04
C GLY A 495 23.75 -12.84 -4.13
N TYR A 496 24.24 -12.57 -5.33
CA TYR A 496 25.66 -12.82 -5.65
C TYR A 496 26.33 -11.67 -6.42
N GLY A 497 25.66 -10.52 -6.60
CA GLY A 497 26.26 -9.33 -7.23
C GLY A 497 26.88 -9.61 -8.61
N ASN A 498 26.29 -10.54 -9.39
CA ASN A 498 26.88 -11.00 -10.64
C ASN A 498 25.90 -11.70 -11.62
N GLY A 499 25.17 -12.76 -11.19
CA GLY A 499 23.95 -13.28 -11.86
C GLY A 499 23.82 -14.72 -12.67
N SER A 500 24.40 -15.29 -11.51
CA SER A 500 23.93 -16.21 -10.42
C SER A 500 23.29 -15.51 -9.20
N PHE A 501 22.46 -16.26 -8.45
CA PHE A 501 21.53 -15.86 -7.39
C PHE A 501 20.84 -17.18 -6.83
N GLU A 502 20.28 -17.27 -5.60
CA GLU A 502 19.91 -18.54 -4.87
C GLU A 502 18.54 -19.26 -5.10
N ASN A 503 17.99 -19.98 -4.09
CA ASN A 503 16.62 -20.51 -4.02
C ASN A 503 15.86 -20.11 -2.73
N GLN A 504 14.56 -19.94 -2.91
CA GLN A 504 13.56 -19.42 -1.99
C GLN A 504 13.46 -19.91 -0.54
N THR A 505 13.26 -18.96 0.39
CA THR A 505 12.97 -19.27 1.79
C THR A 505 11.64 -18.62 2.28
N ARG A 506 10.84 -19.41 3.04
CA ARG A 506 9.36 -19.39 3.03
C ARG A 506 8.68 -19.26 4.42
N TYR A 507 7.78 -18.30 4.67
CA TYR A 507 7.07 -18.19 5.97
C TYR A 507 5.67 -17.56 5.89
N SER A 508 4.98 -17.46 7.03
CA SER A 508 3.55 -17.21 7.03
C SER A 508 3.13 -15.78 7.28
N ALA A 509 2.37 -15.33 6.32
CA ALA A 509 1.60 -14.12 6.28
C ALA A 509 0.13 -14.60 6.12
N GLY A 510 -0.66 -14.34 5.08
CA GLY A 510 -2.11 -14.70 4.99
C GLY A 510 -2.80 -14.43 3.61
N SER A 511 -4.06 -14.88 3.37
CA SER A 511 -5.09 -14.62 2.26
C SER A 511 -5.19 -13.20 1.68
N ASN A 512 -6.15 -12.83 0.78
CA ASN A 512 -6.35 -11.47 0.19
C ASN A 512 -5.46 -10.31 0.85
N PRO A 513 -4.34 -9.85 0.24
CA PRO A 513 -3.21 -8.91 0.55
C PRO A 513 -2.92 -7.70 -0.44
N SER A 514 -2.20 -6.56 -0.14
CA SER A 514 -1.93 -5.35 -1.07
C SER A 514 -1.09 -3.92 -0.87
N CYS A 515 -0.01 -3.44 -0.22
CA CYS A 515 0.82 -3.77 0.93
C CYS A 515 2.39 -4.13 0.98
N VAL A 516 3.42 -3.42 0.46
CA VAL A 516 4.83 -3.63 0.99
C VAL A 516 5.40 -2.37 1.68
N SER A 517 6.62 -2.20 2.10
CA SER A 517 7.17 -0.95 2.70
C SER A 517 8.66 -1.16 2.88
N ILE A 518 9.39 -0.31 3.63
CA ILE A 518 10.50 -0.50 4.61
C ILE A 518 10.85 0.94 5.11
N GLY A 519 11.09 1.33 6.39
CA GLY A 519 11.37 2.73 6.83
C GLY A 519 12.16 2.87 8.14
N ASP A 520 12.47 4.01 8.79
CA ASP A 520 13.37 4.00 9.98
C ASP A 520 12.75 3.54 11.33
N VAL A 521 11.94 2.46 11.29
CA VAL A 521 10.81 2.27 12.24
C VAL A 521 11.18 2.25 13.69
N ASN A 522 12.42 1.91 14.00
CA ASN A 522 12.81 1.76 15.38
C ASN A 522 14.15 2.44 15.71
N ASN A 523 15.22 2.47 14.91
CA ASN A 523 16.43 3.34 15.05
C ASN A 523 17.73 2.75 15.73
N ASP A 524 18.83 2.63 14.95
CA ASP A 524 20.30 2.68 15.23
C ASP A 524 21.19 2.69 13.91
N THR A 525 21.21 1.66 12.98
CA THR A 525 21.75 1.75 11.55
C THR A 525 21.58 0.79 10.24
N ARG A 526 20.99 -0.39 9.78
CA ARG A 526 20.03 -1.58 9.81
C ARG A 526 18.50 -1.45 9.54
N LEU A 527 17.81 -2.47 9.01
CA LEU A 527 16.36 -2.43 8.76
C LEU A 527 15.60 -3.69 9.30
N ASP A 528 14.36 -3.95 8.91
CA ASP A 528 13.34 -4.89 9.44
C ASP A 528 12.56 -5.19 8.18
N ILE A 529 11.25 -5.26 8.24
CA ILE A 529 10.33 -5.19 7.15
C ILE A 529 9.04 -4.46 7.80
N VAL A 530 8.12 -3.77 7.11
CA VAL A 530 6.81 -3.13 7.53
C VAL A 530 5.45 -3.36 6.74
N VAL A 531 4.32 -3.91 7.22
CA VAL A 531 3.47 -4.82 6.34
C VAL A 531 1.88 -4.81 6.41
N ALA A 532 1.06 -4.83 5.32
CA ALA A 532 -0.45 -4.69 5.26
C ALA A 532 -1.29 -5.62 4.35
N ASN A 533 -2.45 -5.37 3.63
CA ASN A 533 -3.26 -6.48 2.99
C ASN A 533 -4.69 -6.35 2.22
N ALA A 534 -5.23 -7.23 1.36
CA ALA A 534 -6.57 -7.18 0.70
C ALA A 534 -7.82 -7.76 1.36
N GLY A 535 -7.73 -8.37 2.54
CA GLY A 535 -8.76 -9.23 3.13
C GLY A 535 -8.96 -9.24 4.67
N SER A 536 -7.98 -8.93 5.53
CA SER A 536 -8.01 -8.78 7.04
C SER A 536 -7.98 -7.45 7.95
N ASN A 537 -8.26 -6.21 7.53
CA ASN A 537 -7.90 -4.87 8.09
C ASN A 537 -6.65 -4.67 8.97
N ASP A 538 -5.49 -4.25 8.43
CA ASP A 538 -4.13 -4.26 9.03
C ASP A 538 -2.90 -3.71 8.27
N VAL A 539 -2.02 -2.92 8.90
CA VAL A 539 -0.57 -3.04 8.68
C VAL A 539 -0.13 -3.71 9.93
N SER A 540 -0.02 -5.01 9.85
CA SER A 540 0.88 -5.60 10.78
C SER A 540 2.29 -5.26 10.40
N ILE A 541 2.95 -4.36 11.09
CA ILE A 541 4.39 -4.25 11.01
C ILE A 541 5.03 -5.45 11.72
N LEU A 542 6.16 -5.99 11.27
CA LEU A 542 6.88 -7.00 12.06
C LEU A 542 8.37 -6.73 12.12
N LEU A 543 9.12 -7.66 12.72
CA LEU A 543 10.49 -7.42 13.13
C LEU A 543 11.44 -8.50 12.67
N GLY A 544 12.55 -7.99 12.17
CA GLY A 544 13.81 -8.73 11.99
C GLY A 544 16.38 -8.48 13.51
N TYR A 545 17.64 -8.92 13.14
CA TYR A 545 18.77 -9.34 13.94
C TYR A 545 20.08 -9.19 13.12
N GLY A 546 20.00 -9.19 11.78
CA GLY A 546 21.11 -9.37 10.84
C GLY A 546 21.90 -10.69 11.03
N ASN A 547 21.25 -11.88 11.16
CA ASN A 547 21.99 -13.12 11.57
C ASN A 547 21.53 -14.57 11.17
N GLY A 548 20.32 -14.82 10.66
CA GLY A 548 19.77 -16.15 10.34
C GLY A 548 18.29 -16.49 10.69
N SER A 549 17.43 -15.61 11.25
CA SER A 549 15.95 -15.82 11.32
C SER A 549 15.13 -14.52 11.51
N PHE A 550 13.79 -14.55 11.54
CA PHE A 550 12.94 -13.41 11.96
C PHE A 550 12.02 -13.78 13.14
N GLU A 551 11.39 -12.78 13.80
CA GLU A 551 10.64 -12.94 15.09
C GLU A 551 9.18 -13.50 14.93
N ASN A 552 8.17 -13.19 15.80
CA ASN A 552 6.68 -13.39 15.68
C ASN A 552 5.87 -12.37 16.64
N GLN A 553 4.49 -12.27 16.73
CA GLN A 553 3.81 -10.93 16.42
C GLN A 553 2.38 -10.54 17.09
N THR A 554 1.88 -9.24 17.21
CA THR A 554 0.47 -8.63 17.48
C THR A 554 0.19 -7.08 17.09
N LYS A 555 -0.96 -6.60 16.45
CA LYS A 555 -1.24 -5.31 15.62
C LYS A 555 -2.65 -4.56 15.76
N TYR A 556 -3.23 -3.57 14.96
CA TYR A 556 -2.91 -2.44 13.95
C TYR A 556 -3.78 -2.16 12.58
N SER A 557 -4.98 -1.47 12.42
CA SER A 557 -5.96 -1.40 11.20
C SER A 557 -6.12 -0.07 10.32
N VAL A 558 -7.22 0.34 9.55
CA VAL A 558 -7.39 1.60 8.62
C VAL A 558 -8.61 1.81 7.56
N GLY A 559 -8.60 2.49 6.36
CA GLY A 559 -9.74 2.69 5.35
C GLY A 559 -9.67 1.98 3.96
N SER A 560 -10.68 1.73 3.09
CA SER A 560 -10.95 0.41 2.40
C SER A 560 -10.77 -0.10 0.89
N ASN A 561 -9.81 -0.94 0.45
CA ASN A 561 -9.61 -1.51 -0.97
C ASN A 561 -8.31 -1.10 -1.67
N SER A 562 -7.37 -0.67 -0.86
CA SER A 562 -6.01 -0.11 -0.96
C SER A 562 -4.91 -0.77 -1.81
N SER A 563 -3.66 -0.26 -1.82
CA SER A 563 -2.69 -0.68 -2.84
C SER A 563 -1.18 -0.49 -2.71
N SER A 564 -0.73 0.43 -1.88
CA SER A 564 0.70 0.71 -1.72
C SER A 564 0.98 1.55 -0.47
N VAL A 565 2.02 2.36 -0.51
CA VAL A 565 2.90 2.66 0.62
C VAL A 565 4.15 3.33 0.11
N ALA A 566 4.66 4.34 0.81
CA ALA A 566 6.09 4.54 0.87
C ALA A 566 6.62 5.24 2.11
N ILE A 567 7.79 5.89 2.00
CA ILE A 567 8.79 6.09 3.03
C ILE A 567 9.63 7.29 2.62
N ASP A 568 9.86 8.26 3.48
CA ASP A 568 11.08 9.10 3.44
C ASP A 568 11.08 10.06 4.64
N ASP A 569 12.17 10.73 5.01
CA ASP A 569 12.05 11.92 5.90
C ASP A 569 11.56 13.10 5.07
N VAL A 570 10.40 12.91 4.43
CA VAL A 570 9.76 13.92 3.57
C VAL A 570 9.57 15.22 4.34
N ASN A 571 9.55 15.16 5.68
CA ASN A 571 9.30 16.24 6.60
C ASN A 571 10.52 17.01 7.13
N ASN A 572 11.72 16.44 7.11
CA ASN A 572 12.95 17.05 7.64
C ASN A 572 13.02 17.20 9.19
N ASP A 573 12.25 16.42 9.97
CA ASP A 573 12.44 16.29 11.43
C ASP A 573 13.43 15.18 11.82
N THR A 574 14.10 14.56 10.86
CA THR A 574 15.09 13.47 11.01
C THR A 574 14.47 12.14 11.47
N ARG A 575 13.32 11.82 10.88
CA ARG A 575 12.58 10.55 10.94
C ARG A 575 12.05 10.26 9.55
N LEU A 576 12.05 9.02 9.02
CA LEU A 576 11.33 8.77 7.75
C LEU A 576 9.81 8.88 7.96
N ASP A 577 8.92 8.62 6.97
CA ASP A 577 7.48 8.98 6.98
C ASP A 577 6.44 8.08 6.31
N ILE A 578 5.18 8.23 6.76
CA ILE A 578 4.12 7.24 6.54
C ILE A 578 3.16 7.57 5.44
N VAL A 579 3.28 6.88 4.32
CA VAL A 579 2.72 7.30 3.06
C VAL A 579 1.69 6.28 2.52
N VAL A 580 0.34 6.41 2.65
CA VAL A 580 -0.46 5.16 2.93
C VAL A 580 -1.68 4.65 2.11
N ALA A 581 -1.63 3.75 1.15
CA ALA A 581 -2.65 3.87 0.10
C ALA A 581 -4.22 3.45 0.11
N ASN A 582 -5.30 4.27 0.41
CA ASN A 582 -6.85 4.09 0.32
C ASN A 582 -7.88 4.93 -0.65
N SER A 583 -9.04 4.66 -1.40
CA SER A 583 -9.59 3.98 -2.69
C SER A 583 -10.73 4.69 -3.30
N GLY A 584 -11.81 4.95 -2.58
CA GLY A 584 -13.17 4.75 -3.08
C GLY A 584 -14.16 5.10 -2.02
N SER A 585 -13.74 6.04 -1.19
CA SER A 585 -14.62 6.82 -0.40
C SER A 585 -15.41 7.73 -1.38
N THR A 586 -16.61 7.32 -1.81
CA THR A 586 -17.79 7.83 -1.06
C THR A 586 -17.78 7.02 0.21
N ASP A 587 -18.12 7.53 1.37
CA ASP A 587 -17.10 7.33 2.39
C ASP A 587 -17.58 6.45 3.62
N LEU A 588 -17.58 6.95 4.87
CA LEU A 588 -18.27 6.75 6.18
C LEU A 588 -17.34 7.41 7.25
N LEU A 589 -17.65 8.53 7.94
CA LEU A 589 -16.78 9.30 8.90
C LEU A 589 -17.17 8.96 10.37
N PRO A 590 -16.27 9.14 11.37
CA PRO A 590 -15.00 8.47 11.68
C PRO A 590 -15.12 7.44 12.84
N VAL A 591 -14.06 6.65 13.16
CA VAL A 591 -13.63 6.08 14.49
C VAL A 591 -13.32 4.55 14.60
N GLN A 592 -12.15 4.28 15.21
CA GLN A 592 -11.70 3.19 16.12
C GLN A 592 -12.16 1.72 16.00
N VAL A 593 -11.13 0.85 15.95
CA VAL A 593 -10.83 -0.32 16.80
C VAL A 593 -11.71 -1.58 16.70
N LYS A 594 -11.00 -2.70 16.53
CA LYS A 594 -11.46 -4.08 16.60
C LYS A 594 -11.89 -4.48 18.02
N ASP A 595 -13.11 -5.01 18.18
CA ASP A 595 -13.36 -6.42 18.56
C ASP A 595 -14.85 -6.76 18.76
N GLY A 596 -15.22 -8.02 18.50
CA GLY A 596 -16.55 -8.56 18.84
C GLY A 596 -17.32 -9.20 17.70
N GLU A 597 -16.84 -10.34 17.18
CA GLU A 597 -17.52 -11.15 16.17
C GLU A 597 -18.86 -11.73 16.67
N TYR A 598 -20.00 -11.27 16.14
CA TYR A 598 -21.27 -12.03 16.18
C TYR A 598 -22.24 -11.63 15.04
N LEU A 599 -22.16 -12.31 13.89
CA LEU A 599 -23.19 -12.17 12.84
C LEU A 599 -24.40 -13.09 13.09
N VAL A 600 -25.45 -12.48 13.65
CA VAL A 600 -26.89 -12.68 13.31
C VAL A 600 -27.35 -14.15 13.06
N GLY A 601 -27.79 -14.84 14.13
CA GLY A 601 -28.36 -16.21 14.04
C GLY A 601 -29.75 -16.42 14.67
N GLY A 602 -30.12 -15.69 15.72
CA GLY A 602 -31.49 -15.64 16.27
C GLY A 602 -31.84 -16.64 17.38
N ASP A 603 -31.38 -16.38 18.61
CA ASP A 603 -31.74 -17.16 19.81
C ASP A 603 -33.13 -16.80 20.38
N MET A 604 -34.18 -17.31 19.75
CA MET A 604 -35.45 -17.56 20.45
C MET A 604 -35.42 -18.99 21.01
N ILE A 605 -35.17 -19.14 22.32
CA ILE A 605 -35.09 -20.45 22.98
C ILE A 605 -36.47 -21.14 22.97
N PHE A 606 -36.68 -22.03 22.01
CA PHE A 606 -37.90 -22.84 21.91
C PHE A 606 -37.85 -24.04 22.89
N PRO A 607 -38.91 -24.31 23.66
CA PRO A 607 -39.01 -25.55 24.43
C PRO A 607 -39.22 -26.73 23.47
N ILE A 608 -38.25 -27.66 23.43
CA ILE A 608 -38.24 -28.79 22.50
C ILE A 608 -39.48 -29.67 22.70
N LYS A 609 -40.23 -29.90 21.61
CA LYS A 609 -41.18 -31.01 21.48
C LYS A 609 -40.89 -31.78 20.19
N ASN A 610 -40.98 -33.11 20.30
CA ASN A 610 -40.40 -34.06 19.35
C ASN A 610 -40.86 -33.83 17.90
N MET A 611 -39.88 -33.74 16.99
CA MET A 611 -40.13 -33.71 15.54
C MET A 611 -40.59 -35.07 15.00
N GLN A 612 -41.42 -35.04 13.95
CA GLN A 612 -41.45 -36.08 12.93
C GLN A 612 -40.89 -35.51 11.61
N ARG A 613 -40.21 -36.33 10.82
CA ARG A 613 -39.59 -35.91 9.54
C ARG A 613 -40.67 -35.68 8.47
N GLY A 614 -40.52 -34.61 7.67
CA GLY A 614 -41.22 -34.50 6.38
C GLY A 614 -41.95 -33.20 6.05
N VAL A 615 -41.83 -32.12 6.84
CA VAL A 615 -42.53 -30.85 6.57
C VAL A 615 -41.56 -29.67 6.62
N ALA A 616 -41.55 -28.84 5.56
CA ALA A 616 -40.84 -27.56 5.56
C ALA A 616 -41.67 -26.48 6.27
N GLN A 617 -41.04 -25.68 7.13
CA GLN A 617 -41.74 -24.69 7.96
C GLN A 617 -41.77 -23.32 7.28
N SER A 618 -42.97 -22.73 7.15
CA SER A 618 -43.12 -21.32 6.81
C SER A 618 -42.86 -20.46 8.05
N THR A 619 -41.87 -19.57 7.95
CA THR A 619 -41.52 -18.60 9.00
C THR A 619 -42.48 -17.40 8.95
N THR A 620 -43.30 -17.26 10.00
CA THR A 620 -44.12 -16.07 10.24
C THR A 620 -43.59 -15.36 11.48
N GLY A 621 -43.32 -14.05 11.36
CA GLY A 621 -42.58 -13.28 12.37
C GLY A 621 -43.32 -13.13 13.71
N THR A 622 -42.59 -13.33 14.80
CA THR A 622 -43.06 -13.26 16.19
C THR A 622 -42.59 -11.98 16.89
N ARG A 623 -43.34 -11.49 17.89
CA ARG A 623 -43.05 -10.22 18.59
C ARG A 623 -43.07 -10.36 20.11
N TRP A 624 -42.35 -9.48 20.80
CA TRP A 624 -42.35 -9.39 22.26
C TRP A 624 -43.63 -8.75 22.81
N THR A 625 -44.28 -9.43 23.75
CA THR A 625 -45.51 -8.97 24.41
C THR A 625 -45.27 -7.69 25.21
N ASN A 626 -46.12 -6.68 25.02
CA ASN A 626 -46.02 -5.34 25.61
C ASN A 626 -44.68 -4.59 25.37
N GLY A 627 -43.83 -5.05 24.44
CA GLY A 627 -42.53 -4.45 24.17
C GLY A 627 -41.47 -4.68 25.26
N ILE A 628 -41.76 -5.46 26.30
CA ILE A 628 -40.82 -5.67 27.42
C ILE A 628 -39.81 -6.76 27.03
N VAL A 629 -38.53 -6.40 27.01
CA VAL A 629 -37.39 -7.29 26.78
C VAL A 629 -36.73 -7.60 28.14
N PRO A 630 -36.81 -8.86 28.63
CA PRO A 630 -36.22 -9.25 29.90
C PRO A 630 -34.72 -9.58 29.75
N TYR A 631 -33.86 -8.87 30.47
CA TYR A 631 -32.40 -9.08 30.42
C TYR A 631 -31.80 -9.61 31.72
N VAL A 632 -30.63 -10.22 31.62
CA VAL A 632 -29.73 -10.55 32.73
C VAL A 632 -28.35 -10.02 32.35
N MET A 633 -27.68 -9.27 33.22
CA MET A 633 -26.27 -8.94 33.03
C MET A 633 -25.44 -10.06 33.63
N SER A 634 -24.37 -10.48 32.94
CA SER A 634 -23.42 -11.40 33.55
C SER A 634 -22.59 -10.69 34.62
N THR A 635 -22.12 -11.47 35.60
CA THR A 635 -21.17 -11.02 36.63
C THR A 635 -19.80 -10.65 36.07
N ASP A 636 -19.51 -11.08 34.85
CA ASP A 636 -18.20 -10.96 34.21
C ASP A 636 -17.93 -9.55 33.66
N PHE A 637 -19.00 -8.75 33.47
CA PHE A 637 -18.88 -7.33 33.12
C PHE A 637 -18.46 -6.50 34.34
N THR A 638 -17.45 -5.65 34.18
CA THR A 638 -17.06 -4.68 35.22
C THR A 638 -18.19 -3.69 35.52
N ALA A 639 -18.19 -3.07 36.70
CA ALA A 639 -19.21 -2.09 37.08
C ALA A 639 -19.33 -0.91 36.09
N GLN A 640 -18.23 -0.54 35.43
CA GLN A 640 -18.18 0.54 34.45
C GLN A 640 -18.81 0.12 33.11
N GLN A 641 -18.56 -1.12 32.65
CA GLN A 641 -19.24 -1.71 31.50
C GLN A 641 -20.74 -1.94 31.78
N GLN A 642 -21.11 -2.45 32.96
CA GLN A 642 -22.52 -2.58 33.37
C GLN A 642 -23.24 -1.22 33.38
N ALA A 643 -22.56 -0.15 33.83
CA ALA A 643 -23.10 1.20 33.78
C ALA A 643 -23.30 1.70 32.34
N LEU A 644 -22.33 1.46 31.44
CA LEU A 644 -22.43 1.80 30.01
C LEU A 644 -23.60 1.06 29.34
N ILE A 645 -23.68 -0.26 29.52
CA ILE A 645 -24.74 -1.12 28.98
C ILE A 645 -26.13 -0.70 29.52
N THR A 646 -26.22 -0.37 30.81
CA THR A 646 -27.47 0.17 31.40
C THR A 646 -27.80 1.56 30.82
N GLY A 647 -26.78 2.39 30.57
CA GLY A 647 -26.92 3.71 29.95
C GLY A 647 -27.49 3.62 28.54
N ALA A 648 -26.94 2.73 27.70
CA ALA A 648 -27.43 2.46 26.36
C ALA A 648 -28.90 2.00 26.35
N MET A 649 -29.26 1.02 27.21
CA MET A 649 -30.65 0.58 27.36
C MET A 649 -31.59 1.73 27.77
N ARG A 650 -31.20 2.58 28.74
CA ARG A 650 -31.99 3.76 29.13
C ARG A 650 -32.10 4.79 28.00
N ASN A 651 -31.09 4.92 27.14
CA ASN A 651 -31.15 5.83 26.00
C ASN A 651 -32.16 5.35 24.95
N ILE A 652 -32.23 4.04 24.71
CA ILE A 652 -33.27 3.42 23.88
C ILE A 652 -34.67 3.62 24.49
N GLU A 653 -34.85 3.44 25.81
CA GLU A 653 -36.11 3.76 26.50
C GLU A 653 -36.46 5.26 26.45
N ARG A 654 -35.46 6.14 26.37
CA ARG A 654 -35.66 7.59 26.21
C ARG A 654 -36.12 7.95 24.79
N LEU A 655 -35.62 7.26 23.76
CA LEU A 655 -36.06 7.42 22.37
C LEU A 655 -37.53 6.98 22.16
N THR A 656 -37.98 5.96 22.90
CA THR A 656 -39.41 5.59 23.04
C THR A 656 -40.25 6.78 23.51
N THR A 657 -39.75 7.56 24.48
CA THR A 657 -40.49 8.65 25.12
C THR A 657 -40.50 9.95 24.33
N ILE A 658 -39.43 10.25 23.57
CA ILE A 658 -39.26 11.53 22.88
C ILE A 658 -39.82 11.50 21.43
N ASN A 659 -39.63 10.41 20.70
CA ASN A 659 -39.96 10.35 19.27
C ASN A 659 -40.82 9.14 18.86
N ASN A 660 -41.26 8.30 19.81
CA ASN A 660 -42.05 7.08 19.55
C ASN A 660 -41.37 6.07 18.59
N ARG A 661 -40.05 6.22 18.33
CA ARG A 661 -39.26 5.43 17.35
C ARG A 661 -39.06 3.98 17.75
N THR A 662 -39.24 3.68 19.03
CA THR A 662 -39.32 2.31 19.57
C THR A 662 -40.48 2.26 20.54
N CYS A 663 -41.01 1.07 20.82
CA CYS A 663 -41.89 0.83 21.97
C CYS A 663 -41.29 -0.18 22.95
N VAL A 664 -39.96 -0.38 22.90
CA VAL A 664 -39.24 -1.37 23.69
C VAL A 664 -38.91 -0.81 25.07
N GLN A 665 -38.99 -1.68 26.09
CA GLN A 665 -38.56 -1.41 27.46
C GLN A 665 -37.70 -2.56 27.99
N PHE A 666 -36.60 -2.25 28.68
CA PHE A 666 -35.66 -3.24 29.19
C PHE A 666 -35.83 -3.43 30.69
N ARG A 667 -36.08 -4.66 31.14
CA ARG A 667 -36.29 -4.97 32.56
C ARG A 667 -35.43 -6.14 33.03
N PRO A 668 -34.79 -6.07 34.22
CA PRO A 668 -34.13 -7.22 34.82
C PRO A 668 -35.09 -8.41 34.94
N LYS A 669 -34.64 -9.58 34.52
CA LYS A 669 -35.42 -10.82 34.47
C LYS A 669 -35.56 -11.44 35.86
N VAL A 670 -36.68 -11.18 36.53
CA VAL A 670 -36.90 -11.59 37.94
C VAL A 670 -37.40 -13.03 38.15
N SER A 671 -37.95 -13.69 37.13
CA SER A 671 -38.32 -15.11 37.18
C SER A 671 -38.41 -15.74 35.77
N LYS A 672 -38.60 -17.06 35.70
CA LYS A 672 -38.58 -17.80 34.43
C LYS A 672 -39.92 -17.79 33.67
N ASP A 673 -41.04 -17.71 34.39
CA ASP A 673 -42.36 -18.09 33.85
C ASP A 673 -43.27 -16.90 33.48
N GLN A 674 -42.88 -15.66 33.75
CA GLN A 674 -43.71 -14.46 33.49
C GLN A 674 -43.56 -13.87 32.07
N TYR A 675 -42.65 -14.36 31.24
CA TYR A 675 -42.29 -13.71 29.97
C TYR A 675 -42.63 -14.53 28.70
N SER A 676 -43.14 -15.76 28.85
CA SER A 676 -43.38 -16.69 27.74
C SER A 676 -44.86 -16.74 27.30
N ILE A 677 -45.36 -15.66 26.71
CA ILE A 677 -46.62 -15.66 25.95
C ILE A 677 -46.38 -15.06 24.56
N LEU A 678 -46.53 -15.91 23.54
CA LEU A 678 -46.45 -15.55 22.12
C LEU A 678 -47.84 -15.22 21.57
N ILE A 679 -48.05 -13.96 21.18
CA ILE A 679 -49.29 -13.52 20.52
C ILE A 679 -49.14 -13.72 19.01
N LYS A 680 -50.12 -14.37 18.37
CA LYS A 680 -50.09 -14.66 16.92
C LYS A 680 -50.68 -13.57 16.01
N THR A 681 -51.27 -12.52 16.57
CA THR A 681 -51.97 -11.47 15.80
C THR A 681 -51.86 -10.07 16.41
N GLY A 682 -51.64 -9.07 15.56
CA GLY A 682 -52.06 -7.68 15.78
C GLY A 682 -51.23 -6.79 16.73
N THR A 683 -50.70 -7.30 17.84
CA THR A 683 -50.05 -6.46 18.87
C THR A 683 -48.66 -6.96 19.28
N GLY A 684 -47.76 -6.01 19.55
CA GLY A 684 -46.35 -6.24 19.88
C GLY A 684 -45.42 -5.34 19.07
N CYS A 685 -44.25 -5.01 19.62
CA CYS A 685 -43.30 -4.09 19.00
C CYS A 685 -42.59 -4.71 17.78
N SER A 686 -42.26 -3.87 16.81
CA SER A 686 -41.42 -4.19 15.66
C SER A 686 -40.41 -3.08 15.47
N SER A 687 -39.12 -3.43 15.39
CA SER A 687 -38.17 -2.62 14.64
C SER A 687 -38.40 -2.84 13.14
N HIS A 688 -38.24 -1.78 12.36
CA HIS A 688 -37.64 -1.87 11.04
C HIS A 688 -36.30 -1.17 11.14
N VAL A 689 -35.33 -1.66 10.37
CA VAL A 689 -34.14 -0.92 9.97
C VAL A 689 -34.51 -0.24 8.66
#